data_AF-A0A349JQ88-F1
#
_entry.id   AF-A0A349JQ88-F1
#
_cell.length_a   1.000
_cell.length_b   1.000
_cell.length_c   1.000
_cell.angle_alpha   90.00
_cell.angle_beta   90.00
_cell.angle_gamma   90.00
#
_symmetry.space_group_name_H-M   'P 1'
#
loop_
_entity.id
_entity.type
_entity.pdbx_description
1 polymer ?
#
loop_
_entity_poly.entity_id
_entity_poly.type
_entity_poly.pdbx_seq_one_letter_code
_entity_poly.pdbx_strand_id
1 'polypeptide(L)'
;MLKHMTKELQELTLKEVELRRRLPGEEAHLTQKLLQEEAQLKQLMPQAEVRFNKLLEQSKAKAVVELATIASYTKLASQKANEEAPRLLREEWTQQQQLLADIMHLIDGITAASEDSPPRLISLPWGDRLWSPSDREKNSYRPQTSGLAPGVLRVGELQQLGTLPLEQLQPRISIPAFVPIRALSTDPASHTPGHIAIFSNSADSRQAAVEAIQSIALRVISTFPVKKVRGVFIDPVGMGNNFPFKSLPEIISGPRTYTRSDDVREQLRELTLKTEQVIQKYLSTDYQTIEEYNGAKSFIKEPYRYLFVADFPTNFDNTSWEDLKSLLINGARAGMYVVLHIDETLEKPRNFNYGIFNSSCTVLRPSDRNYQRNQLFSMNLPNNLACKIILDRPPANEQFNQITEAITKATKEVKTETIPFTELYPPKMTEWSFDSREEMRAPIGITGATDYIEFWMGNNEDGKVTSQGLLAGKPGAGKSYTLHAIITSLAMRYSPDELEMYLLDFKEGVEFQIYVDPERSESANLDGELNEAKALPHAKVVSIESDREFGLSVLKYIQRELEDRGSKFRAAGVSSLKDYRNRSEEKMPRILVVIDEFQYMFQENDDITRQLNIIFDDITRRGRAFGVHLLIASQSPSVPNMSGGIYSFIDLRMAQQMDKKTAASVLAEGNIDAVDLLEGPGEIIYNSQQGKKGYNTVGQIADMSATIRRNALLQIQSVAGDKHYKRPEPLILFNGTQATKLNRNRQLIQLSGMSNWLPLRELNKQVIKQADWSLEETPGVAWLGEAMRIGNHTQAIFRRRPRSNMLLIGTSEETIFGILGGILISLVHCRQPNTAQFRIMDLSQQDEENHQGKMLVSFRDTFGKYFPVSIGKRFPNPEAQIQRSEDILQQTYVEFERRKKLRDDNPNEMNLGQSLFFVCAVGGLSRAQNLRPIMGSRNEEPSADAKNLITLLSQGPELGIHTILWLESMKTFLKMTAENRSSLTHFDLRIGLTMPGDDSRSLFAETSAQNLPRLRAYFHDEAAAAGLEKFKPYAVPAVQEITEYGHRFKQRSL
;
A
#
# COMPACT_ATOMS: atom_id res chain seq x y z
N MET A 1 -37.45 -15.82 18.25
CA MET A 1 -38.29 -16.99 18.63
C MET A 1 -39.76 -16.74 18.31
N LEU A 2 -40.44 -15.75 18.92
CA LEU A 2 -41.83 -15.40 18.59
C LEU A 2 -42.06 -15.14 17.08
N LYS A 3 -41.25 -14.24 16.46
CA LYS A 3 -41.27 -14.01 15.00
C LYS A 3 -41.06 -15.27 14.13
N HIS A 4 -40.37 -16.29 14.65
CA HIS A 4 -40.12 -17.54 13.93
C HIS A 4 -41.34 -18.47 13.98
N MET A 5 -42.00 -18.55 15.14
CA MET A 5 -43.23 -19.33 15.36
C MET A 5 -44.43 -18.71 14.63
N THR A 6 -44.51 -17.38 14.51
CA THR A 6 -45.58 -16.70 13.77
C THR A 6 -45.51 -16.99 12.26
N LYS A 7 -44.29 -17.13 11.71
CA LYS A 7 -44.06 -17.45 10.30
C LYS A 7 -44.40 -18.92 9.98
N GLU A 8 -44.03 -19.86 10.87
CA GLU A 8 -44.43 -21.28 10.76
C GLU A 8 -45.95 -21.47 10.84
N LEU A 9 -46.64 -20.72 11.71
CA LEU A 9 -48.10 -20.80 11.81
C LEU A 9 -48.79 -20.36 10.51
N GLN A 10 -48.32 -19.26 9.90
CA GLN A 10 -48.86 -18.75 8.64
C GLN A 10 -48.69 -19.74 7.48
N GLU A 11 -47.55 -20.43 7.40
CA GLU A 11 -47.29 -21.45 6.37
C GLU A 11 -48.16 -22.72 6.54
N LEU A 12 -48.45 -23.11 7.79
CA LEU A 12 -49.31 -24.27 8.10
C LEU A 12 -50.79 -23.99 7.80
N THR A 13 -51.30 -22.82 8.16
CA THR A 13 -52.70 -22.44 7.89
C THR A 13 -52.97 -22.33 6.38
N LEU A 14 -51.99 -21.89 5.59
CA LEU A 14 -52.08 -21.84 4.13
C LEU A 14 -52.18 -23.24 3.51
N LYS A 15 -51.39 -24.21 4.00
CA LYS A 15 -51.45 -25.62 3.58
C LYS A 15 -52.80 -26.28 3.94
N GLU A 16 -53.37 -25.97 5.10
CA GLU A 16 -54.66 -26.53 5.53
C GLU A 16 -55.81 -26.10 4.59
N VAL A 17 -55.85 -24.82 4.20
CA VAL A 17 -56.88 -24.26 3.32
C VAL A 17 -56.79 -24.85 1.91
N GLU A 18 -55.59 -25.13 1.43
CA GLU A 18 -55.36 -25.73 0.11
C GLU A 18 -55.80 -27.20 0.05
N LEU A 19 -55.57 -27.97 1.12
CA LEU A 19 -56.01 -29.37 1.27
C LEU A 19 -57.54 -29.48 1.40
N ARG A 20 -58.19 -28.61 2.17
CA ARG A 20 -59.66 -28.62 2.35
C ARG A 20 -60.46 -28.30 1.08
N ARG A 21 -59.82 -27.67 0.07
CA ARG A 21 -60.48 -27.32 -1.21
C ARG A 21 -60.56 -28.45 -2.22
N ARG A 22 -59.75 -29.53 -2.10
CA ARG A 22 -59.44 -30.39 -3.26
C ARG A 22 -60.15 -31.74 -3.39
N LEU A 23 -61.00 -32.20 -2.46
CA LEU A 23 -62.07 -33.23 -2.61
C LEU A 23 -62.39 -33.84 -1.22
N PRO A 24 -63.66 -33.88 -0.75
CA PRO A 24 -63.99 -34.40 0.57
C PRO A 24 -64.23 -35.91 0.51
N GLY A 25 -63.26 -36.72 0.93
CA GLY A 25 -63.46 -38.17 0.97
C GLY A 25 -62.39 -38.99 1.68
N GLU A 26 -61.09 -38.74 1.47
CA GLU A 26 -60.08 -39.75 1.88
C GLU A 26 -58.80 -39.24 2.57
N GLU A 27 -58.68 -37.96 2.95
CA GLU A 27 -57.51 -37.49 3.73
C GLU A 27 -57.87 -36.97 5.13
N ALA A 28 -58.86 -37.61 5.76
CA ALA A 28 -59.23 -37.32 7.15
C ALA A 28 -58.01 -37.40 8.07
N HIS A 29 -57.06 -38.31 7.81
CA HIS A 29 -55.91 -38.52 8.68
C HIS A 29 -54.79 -37.47 8.52
N LEU A 30 -54.51 -36.99 7.30
CA LEU A 30 -53.49 -35.96 7.03
C LEU A 30 -53.96 -34.57 7.44
N THR A 31 -55.24 -34.24 7.17
CA THR A 31 -55.87 -33.01 7.63
C THR A 31 -55.92 -32.96 9.15
N GLN A 32 -56.20 -34.09 9.80
CA GLN A 32 -56.24 -34.19 11.27
C GLN A 32 -54.86 -34.05 11.91
N LYS A 33 -53.78 -34.50 11.26
CA LYS A 33 -52.39 -34.35 11.75
C LYS A 33 -51.89 -32.90 11.62
N LEU A 34 -52.19 -32.21 10.52
CA LEU A 34 -51.92 -30.78 10.35
C LEU A 34 -52.73 -29.90 11.32
N LEU A 35 -54.02 -30.23 11.53
CA LEU A 35 -54.86 -29.60 12.55
C LEU A 35 -54.30 -29.81 13.97
N GLN A 36 -53.68 -30.96 14.25
CA GLN A 36 -53.04 -31.20 15.55
C GLN A 36 -51.77 -30.37 15.75
N GLU A 37 -50.90 -30.24 14.74
CA GLU A 37 -49.69 -29.41 14.82
C GLU A 37 -50.01 -27.91 14.87
N GLU A 38 -50.96 -27.43 14.06
CA GLU A 38 -51.42 -26.05 14.11
C GLU A 38 -52.13 -25.74 15.44
N ALA A 39 -52.93 -26.67 15.97
CA ALA A 39 -53.54 -26.53 17.29
C ALA A 39 -52.50 -26.51 18.42
N GLN A 40 -51.42 -27.31 18.33
CA GLN A 40 -50.32 -27.28 19.30
C GLN A 40 -49.56 -25.95 19.28
N LEU A 41 -49.23 -25.41 18.11
CA LEU A 41 -48.57 -24.11 17.98
C LEU A 41 -49.48 -22.95 18.39
N LYS A 42 -50.78 -22.99 18.06
CA LYS A 42 -51.79 -22.04 18.55
C LYS A 42 -52.02 -22.14 20.05
N GLN A 43 -51.80 -23.30 20.67
CA GLN A 43 -51.81 -23.45 22.14
C GLN A 43 -50.56 -22.87 22.80
N LEU A 44 -49.38 -22.99 22.16
CA LEU A 44 -48.10 -22.56 22.73
C LEU A 44 -47.81 -21.06 22.55
N MET A 45 -48.29 -20.41 21.48
CA MET A 45 -48.07 -18.97 21.27
C MET A 45 -48.64 -18.09 22.39
N PRO A 46 -49.92 -18.24 22.81
CA PRO A 46 -50.46 -17.46 23.91
C PRO A 46 -49.69 -17.72 25.21
N GLN A 47 -49.18 -18.95 25.43
CA GLN A 47 -48.39 -19.26 26.62
C GLN A 47 -47.00 -18.61 26.59
N ALA A 48 -46.35 -18.49 25.44
CA ALA A 48 -45.07 -17.80 25.28
C ALA A 48 -45.20 -16.27 25.36
N GLU A 49 -46.27 -15.70 24.78
CA GLU A 49 -46.62 -14.29 24.89
C GLU A 49 -47.04 -13.93 26.32
N VAL A 50 -47.86 -14.78 26.97
CA VAL A 50 -48.19 -14.63 28.38
C VAL A 50 -46.95 -14.81 29.25
N ARG A 51 -45.99 -15.68 28.93
CA ARG A 51 -44.74 -15.82 29.70
C ARG A 51 -43.77 -14.64 29.49
N PHE A 52 -43.69 -14.08 28.29
CA PHE A 52 -42.89 -12.89 27.99
C PHE A 52 -43.51 -11.64 28.61
N ASN A 53 -44.83 -11.44 28.43
CA ASN A 53 -45.57 -10.37 29.09
C ASN A 53 -45.61 -10.55 30.59
N LYS A 54 -45.63 -11.77 31.13
CA LYS A 54 -45.51 -12.05 32.57
C LYS A 54 -44.10 -11.79 33.09
N LEU A 55 -43.03 -12.01 32.32
CA LEU A 55 -41.67 -11.63 32.71
C LEU A 55 -41.43 -10.12 32.59
N LEU A 56 -42.02 -9.47 31.58
CA LEU A 56 -42.01 -8.02 31.40
C LEU A 56 -42.85 -7.32 32.47
N GLU A 57 -44.04 -7.84 32.77
CA GLU A 57 -44.92 -7.43 33.88
C GLU A 57 -44.31 -7.77 35.22
N GLN A 58 -43.61 -8.90 35.40
CA GLN A 58 -42.90 -9.19 36.66
C GLN A 58 -41.68 -8.29 36.85
N SER A 59 -40.98 -7.92 35.77
CA SER A 59 -39.88 -6.95 35.78
C SER A 59 -40.40 -5.53 36.07
N LYS A 60 -41.49 -5.13 35.40
CA LYS A 60 -42.17 -3.85 35.63
C LYS A 60 -42.82 -3.81 37.01
N ALA A 61 -43.46 -4.88 37.47
CA ALA A 61 -44.07 -4.98 38.79
C ALA A 61 -43.02 -5.07 39.90
N LYS A 62 -41.83 -5.64 39.69
CA LYS A 62 -40.74 -5.55 40.69
C LYS A 62 -40.26 -4.11 40.84
N ALA A 63 -40.06 -3.41 39.72
CA ALA A 63 -39.69 -1.99 39.73
C ALA A 63 -40.79 -1.11 40.33
N VAL A 64 -42.06 -1.37 39.99
CA VAL A 64 -43.24 -0.65 40.51
C VAL A 64 -43.53 -0.98 41.97
N VAL A 65 -43.28 -2.20 42.45
CA VAL A 65 -43.44 -2.57 43.87
C VAL A 65 -42.32 -1.97 44.71
N GLU A 66 -41.07 -1.97 44.24
CA GLU A 66 -39.97 -1.28 44.95
C GLU A 66 -40.21 0.24 45.03
N LEU A 67 -40.71 0.85 43.94
CA LEU A 67 -41.14 2.26 43.90
C LEU A 67 -42.42 2.53 44.72
N ALA A 68 -43.39 1.63 44.73
CA ALA A 68 -44.62 1.75 45.53
C ALA A 68 -44.37 1.53 47.02
N THR A 69 -43.29 0.82 47.39
CA THR A 69 -42.86 0.69 48.78
C THR A 69 -42.28 2.02 49.28
N ILE A 70 -41.51 2.72 48.45
CA ILE A 70 -41.07 4.11 48.72
C ILE A 70 -42.29 5.05 48.84
N ALA A 71 -43.28 4.90 47.96
CA ALA A 71 -44.53 5.66 47.98
C ALA A 71 -45.46 5.32 49.17
N SER A 72 -45.39 4.10 49.72
CA SER A 72 -46.22 3.68 50.86
C SER A 72 -45.60 4.09 52.20
N TYR A 73 -44.26 4.11 52.32
CA TYR A 73 -43.57 4.69 53.47
C TYR A 73 -43.79 6.21 53.59
N THR A 74 -43.85 6.92 52.45
CA THR A 74 -44.24 8.35 52.40
C THR A 74 -45.72 8.56 52.75
N LYS A 75 -46.60 7.62 52.39
CA LYS A 75 -48.02 7.66 52.79
C LYS A 75 -48.24 7.39 54.29
N LEU A 76 -47.43 6.52 54.90
CA LEU A 76 -47.45 6.23 56.34
C LEU A 76 -46.82 7.38 57.15
N ALA A 77 -45.76 8.01 56.62
CA ALA A 77 -45.17 9.24 57.16
C ALA A 77 -46.14 10.44 57.02
N SER A 78 -46.89 10.52 55.92
CA SER A 78 -47.96 11.50 55.68
C SER A 78 -49.14 11.34 56.65
N GLN A 79 -49.50 10.10 57.04
CA GLN A 79 -50.52 9.87 58.07
C GLN A 79 -50.04 10.31 59.46
N LYS A 80 -48.79 10.04 59.83
CA LYS A 80 -48.23 10.48 61.12
C LYS A 80 -47.92 11.98 61.19
N ALA A 81 -47.54 12.61 60.08
CA ALA A 81 -47.30 14.06 60.02
C ALA A 81 -48.60 14.89 59.97
N ASN A 82 -49.73 14.28 59.58
CA ASN A 82 -51.04 14.95 59.57
C ASN A 82 -51.69 15.10 60.95
N GLU A 83 -51.21 14.39 61.97
CA GLU A 83 -51.80 14.43 63.32
C GLU A 83 -51.14 15.47 64.25
N GLU A 84 -49.91 15.95 63.97
CA GLU A 84 -49.24 16.99 64.78
C GLU A 84 -48.47 18.05 63.94
N ALA A 85 -49.12 19.21 63.75
CA ALA A 85 -48.55 20.56 63.48
C ALA A 85 -48.08 20.93 62.03
N PRO A 86 -47.85 22.23 61.69
CA PRO A 86 -48.76 23.07 60.90
C PRO A 86 -48.21 23.51 59.52
N ARG A 87 -49.11 24.06 58.67
CA ARG A 87 -48.99 24.79 57.37
C ARG A 87 -47.63 24.87 56.62
N LEU A 88 -46.50 25.13 57.28
CA LEU A 88 -45.14 25.11 56.70
C LEU A 88 -44.77 23.74 56.09
N LEU A 89 -45.18 22.65 56.73
CA LEU A 89 -44.95 21.28 56.24
C LEU A 89 -45.72 20.96 54.94
N ARG A 90 -46.82 21.66 54.63
CA ARG A 90 -47.58 21.46 53.37
C ARG A 90 -46.90 22.13 52.17
N GLU A 91 -46.28 23.29 52.37
CA GLU A 91 -45.51 23.97 51.31
C GLU A 91 -44.23 23.19 50.99
N GLU A 92 -43.54 22.69 52.02
CA GLU A 92 -42.40 21.78 51.85
C GLU A 92 -42.82 20.47 51.14
N TRP A 93 -43.94 19.84 51.52
CA TRP A 93 -44.39 18.58 50.91
C TRP A 93 -44.82 18.71 49.44
N THR A 94 -45.44 19.82 49.06
CA THR A 94 -45.84 20.09 47.67
C THR A 94 -44.61 20.32 46.79
N GLN A 95 -43.57 21.00 47.33
CA GLN A 95 -42.27 21.09 46.69
C GLN A 95 -41.62 19.71 46.52
N GLN A 96 -41.70 18.83 47.52
CA GLN A 96 -41.12 17.49 47.45
C GLN A 96 -41.80 16.56 46.43
N GLN A 97 -43.11 16.70 46.18
CA GLN A 97 -43.79 15.96 45.11
C GLN A 97 -43.42 16.45 43.70
N GLN A 98 -43.30 17.77 43.52
CA GLN A 98 -42.85 18.36 42.26
C GLN A 98 -41.40 17.92 41.94
N LEU A 99 -40.54 17.93 42.96
CA LEU A 99 -39.16 17.45 42.92
C LEU A 99 -39.05 16.00 42.43
N LEU A 100 -39.94 15.13 42.91
CA LEU A 100 -39.99 13.71 42.55
C LEU A 100 -40.47 13.50 41.10
N ALA A 101 -41.44 14.29 40.64
CA ALA A 101 -41.86 14.29 39.25
C ALA A 101 -40.74 14.78 38.30
N ASP A 102 -40.00 15.81 38.70
CA ASP A 102 -38.83 16.32 37.96
C ASP A 102 -37.69 15.29 37.90
N ILE A 103 -37.42 14.57 39.00
CA ILE A 103 -36.46 13.45 39.02
C ILE A 103 -36.87 12.33 38.07
N MET A 104 -38.15 11.96 38.05
CA MET A 104 -38.66 10.92 37.15
C MET A 104 -38.54 11.34 35.68
N HIS A 105 -38.88 12.60 35.35
CA HIS A 105 -38.70 13.14 34.01
C HIS A 105 -37.24 13.22 33.58
N LEU A 106 -36.32 13.52 34.52
CA LEU A 106 -34.87 13.55 34.28
C LEU A 106 -34.30 12.14 34.02
N ILE A 107 -34.74 11.14 34.78
CA ILE A 107 -34.36 9.74 34.60
C ILE A 107 -34.91 9.21 33.27
N ASP A 108 -36.14 9.58 32.90
CA ASP A 108 -36.74 9.26 31.61
C ASP A 108 -35.98 9.92 30.43
N GLY A 109 -35.50 11.16 30.61
CA GLY A 109 -34.62 11.83 29.64
C GLY A 109 -33.23 11.20 29.50
N ILE A 110 -32.63 10.76 30.61
CA ILE A 110 -31.33 10.06 30.65
C ILE A 110 -31.44 8.66 30.03
N THR A 111 -32.57 7.96 30.22
CA THR A 111 -32.82 6.63 29.65
C THR A 111 -33.24 6.68 28.18
N ALA A 112 -33.94 7.73 27.73
CA ALA A 112 -34.22 7.95 26.30
C ALA A 112 -32.94 8.24 25.48
N ALA A 113 -31.90 8.82 26.08
CA ALA A 113 -30.60 9.07 25.43
C ALA A 113 -29.65 7.84 25.38
N SER A 114 -30.09 6.68 25.89
CA SER A 114 -29.30 5.47 26.10
C SER A 114 -29.58 4.35 25.09
N GLU A 115 -30.39 4.59 24.03
CA GLU A 115 -30.82 3.53 23.11
C GLU A 115 -29.66 2.84 22.34
N ASP A 116 -28.47 3.46 22.25
CA ASP A 116 -27.38 3.04 21.37
C ASP A 116 -26.06 2.56 22.05
N SER A 117 -26.06 2.19 23.33
CA SER A 117 -24.85 1.66 24.02
C SER A 117 -25.18 0.46 24.91
N PRO A 118 -24.25 -0.49 25.17
CA PRO A 118 -24.49 -1.61 26.08
C PRO A 118 -24.94 -1.06 27.46
N PRO A 119 -26.24 -1.15 27.81
CA PRO A 119 -26.90 -0.13 28.64
C PRO A 119 -26.73 -0.35 30.16
N ARG A 120 -25.59 -0.91 30.60
CA ARG A 120 -25.38 -1.23 32.03
C ARG A 120 -24.12 -0.67 32.66
N LEU A 121 -22.99 -0.55 31.95
CA LEU A 121 -21.72 -0.15 32.60
C LEU A 121 -21.62 1.36 32.88
N ILE A 122 -22.37 2.17 32.13
CA ILE A 122 -22.38 3.65 32.26
C ILE A 122 -22.92 4.10 33.62
N SER A 123 -23.77 3.27 34.27
CA SER A 123 -24.44 3.58 35.54
C SER A 123 -23.78 2.93 36.78
N LEU A 124 -22.88 1.96 36.58
CA LEU A 124 -22.33 1.16 37.67
C LEU A 124 -21.10 1.79 38.33
N PRO A 125 -20.94 1.65 39.66
CA PRO A 125 -19.71 2.00 40.35
C PRO A 125 -18.56 1.07 39.94
N TRP A 126 -17.31 1.54 40.07
CA TRP A 126 -16.13 0.72 39.76
C TRP A 126 -16.04 -0.59 40.56
N GLY A 127 -16.56 -0.61 41.79
CA GLY A 127 -16.59 -1.80 42.63
C GLY A 127 -17.50 -2.93 42.15
N ASP A 128 -18.27 -2.74 41.07
CA ASP A 128 -19.08 -3.80 40.49
C ASP A 128 -18.22 -4.81 39.72
N ARG A 129 -18.48 -6.11 39.94
CA ARG A 129 -17.78 -7.23 39.28
C ARG A 129 -17.84 -7.17 37.75
N LEU A 130 -18.84 -6.51 37.18
CA LEU A 130 -19.01 -6.41 35.73
C LEU A 130 -17.91 -5.57 35.08
N TRP A 131 -17.14 -4.76 35.83
CA TRP A 131 -15.97 -4.06 35.31
C TRP A 131 -14.72 -4.94 35.12
N SER A 132 -14.71 -6.15 35.71
CA SER A 132 -13.59 -7.08 35.57
C SER A 132 -13.68 -7.83 34.23
N PRO A 133 -12.71 -7.66 33.29
CA PRO A 133 -12.72 -8.34 32.01
C PRO A 133 -12.64 -9.87 32.18
N SER A 134 -13.49 -10.63 31.48
CA SER A 134 -13.46 -12.10 31.51
C SER A 134 -14.03 -12.69 30.22
N ASP A 135 -13.30 -13.62 29.59
CA ASP A 135 -13.75 -14.30 28.37
C ASP A 135 -14.89 -15.31 28.63
N ARG A 136 -15.05 -15.79 29.87
CA ARG A 136 -16.03 -16.82 30.25
C ARG A 136 -17.39 -16.25 30.66
N GLU A 137 -17.42 -15.06 31.27
CA GLU A 137 -18.66 -14.44 31.69
C GLU A 137 -19.26 -13.59 30.56
N LYS A 138 -20.50 -13.89 30.17
CA LYS A 138 -21.18 -13.18 29.06
C LYS A 138 -21.42 -11.68 29.31
N ASN A 139 -21.32 -11.22 30.56
CA ASN A 139 -21.69 -9.84 30.96
C ASN A 139 -20.51 -9.03 31.53
N SER A 140 -19.28 -9.55 31.49
CA SER A 140 -18.08 -8.83 31.91
C SER A 140 -17.75 -7.66 30.96
N TYR A 141 -16.96 -6.71 31.43
CA TYR A 141 -16.51 -5.57 30.64
C TYR A 141 -15.75 -6.05 29.41
N ARG A 142 -16.17 -5.52 28.25
CA ARG A 142 -15.49 -5.66 26.97
C ARG A 142 -15.47 -4.28 26.32
N PRO A 143 -14.30 -3.81 25.84
CA PRO A 143 -14.23 -2.54 25.13
C PRO A 143 -15.19 -2.52 23.95
N GLN A 144 -15.90 -1.40 23.79
CA GLN A 144 -16.79 -1.22 22.65
C GLN A 144 -15.94 -1.07 21.37
N THR A 145 -16.28 -1.82 20.31
CA THR A 145 -15.52 -1.80 19.04
C THR A 145 -16.28 -1.14 17.89
N SER A 146 -17.58 -0.87 18.06
CA SER A 146 -18.45 -0.25 17.07
C SER A 146 -19.63 0.45 17.74
N GLY A 147 -20.40 1.25 16.99
CA GLY A 147 -21.55 2.01 17.50
C GLY A 147 -21.24 3.48 17.80
N LEU A 148 -22.19 4.18 18.40
CA LEU A 148 -22.03 5.57 18.82
C LEU A 148 -21.46 5.64 20.24
N ALA A 149 -20.80 6.75 20.54
CA ALA A 149 -20.36 7.06 21.90
C ALA A 149 -21.59 7.27 22.82
N PRO A 150 -21.47 7.06 24.14
CA PRO A 150 -22.55 7.33 25.08
C PRO A 150 -22.78 8.84 25.26
N GLY A 151 -24.03 9.27 25.46
CA GLY A 151 -24.37 10.69 25.64
C GLY A 151 -24.11 11.23 27.06
N VAL A 152 -24.21 10.35 28.05
CA VAL A 152 -24.08 10.68 29.48
C VAL A 152 -23.13 9.72 30.18
N LEU A 153 -22.61 10.12 31.33
CA LEU A 153 -21.69 9.33 32.14
C LEU A 153 -21.94 9.50 33.63
N ARG A 154 -21.80 8.42 34.41
CA ARG A 154 -21.77 8.49 35.87
C ARG A 154 -20.52 9.25 36.34
N VAL A 155 -20.73 10.22 37.21
CA VAL A 155 -19.66 10.97 37.90
C VAL A 155 -19.60 10.72 39.40
N GLY A 156 -20.63 10.07 39.97
CA GLY A 156 -20.73 9.92 41.41
C GLY A 156 -22.06 9.34 41.88
N GLU A 157 -22.33 9.53 43.17
CA GLU A 157 -23.55 9.10 43.85
C GLU A 157 -24.31 10.30 44.42
N LEU A 158 -25.61 10.34 44.15
CA LEU A 158 -26.50 11.38 44.62
C LEU A 158 -26.78 11.21 46.13
N GLN A 159 -26.58 12.27 46.91
CA GLN A 159 -26.76 12.28 48.36
C GLN A 159 -27.89 13.19 48.82
N GLN A 160 -28.07 14.33 48.15
CA GLN A 160 -29.12 15.31 48.46
C GLN A 160 -29.71 15.85 47.16
N LEU A 161 -31.00 16.12 47.15
CA LEU A 161 -31.66 16.73 46.01
C LEU A 161 -32.60 17.83 46.53
N GLY A 162 -32.34 19.08 46.13
CA GLY A 162 -32.90 20.25 46.79
C GLY A 162 -32.50 20.32 48.27
N THR A 163 -33.50 20.47 49.15
CA THR A 163 -33.32 20.45 50.61
C THR A 163 -33.37 19.03 51.21
N LEU A 164 -33.77 18.02 50.44
CA LEU A 164 -34.02 16.65 50.91
C LEU A 164 -32.76 15.76 50.93
N PRO A 165 -32.31 15.26 52.09
CA PRO A 165 -31.27 14.23 52.19
C PRO A 165 -31.82 12.86 51.79
N LEU A 166 -31.22 12.19 50.80
CA LEU A 166 -31.69 10.90 50.31
C LEU A 166 -31.52 9.75 51.31
N GLU A 167 -30.57 9.89 52.25
CA GLU A 167 -30.37 8.95 53.36
C GLU A 167 -31.64 8.77 54.21
N GLN A 168 -32.52 9.78 54.24
CA GLN A 168 -33.78 9.76 54.99
C GLN A 168 -34.93 9.08 54.23
N LEU A 169 -34.83 8.96 52.90
CA LEU A 169 -35.88 8.39 52.05
C LEU A 169 -35.75 6.87 51.88
N GLN A 170 -34.53 6.31 51.83
CA GLN A 170 -34.27 4.86 51.94
C GLN A 170 -32.76 4.52 52.09
N PRO A 171 -32.32 3.76 53.11
CA PRO A 171 -30.89 3.54 53.39
C PRO A 171 -30.19 2.46 52.54
N ARG A 172 -30.79 1.95 51.44
CA ARG A 172 -30.25 0.78 50.70
C ARG A 172 -30.11 0.93 49.19
N ILE A 173 -30.48 2.06 48.59
CA ILE A 173 -30.40 2.24 47.13
C ILE A 173 -29.44 3.40 46.83
N SER A 174 -28.29 3.08 46.18
CA SER A 174 -27.37 4.10 45.64
C SER A 174 -27.92 4.62 44.31
N ILE A 175 -28.11 5.93 44.21
CA ILE A 175 -28.60 6.59 42.99
C ILE A 175 -27.38 7.19 42.26
N PRO A 176 -27.05 6.74 41.05
CA PRO A 176 -25.94 7.30 40.28
C PRO A 176 -26.25 8.74 39.84
N ALA A 177 -25.26 9.62 39.96
CA ALA A 177 -25.29 10.97 39.40
C ALA A 177 -24.68 10.94 37.98
N PHE A 178 -25.42 11.44 36.99
CA PHE A 178 -24.99 11.50 35.59
C PHE A 178 -24.71 12.93 35.14
N VAL A 179 -23.75 13.08 34.24
CA VAL A 179 -23.50 14.32 33.50
C VAL A 179 -23.50 14.08 32.00
N PRO A 180 -23.89 15.07 31.19
CA PRO A 180 -23.65 15.02 29.76
C PRO A 180 -22.14 15.02 29.50
N ILE A 181 -21.69 14.13 28.63
CA ILE A 181 -20.30 14.05 28.17
C ILE A 181 -20.16 14.40 26.69
N ARG A 182 -21.29 14.55 25.98
CA ARG A 182 -21.40 15.07 24.63
C ARG A 182 -22.55 16.07 24.56
N ALA A 183 -22.61 16.88 23.50
CA ALA A 183 -23.76 17.72 23.23
C ALA A 183 -25.00 16.84 22.95
N LEU A 184 -26.05 16.98 23.77
CA LEU A 184 -27.27 16.17 23.68
C LEU A 184 -28.41 16.84 22.90
N SER A 185 -28.32 18.15 22.64
CA SER A 185 -29.33 18.93 21.92
C SER A 185 -28.72 20.01 21.05
N THR A 186 -29.30 20.22 19.87
CA THR A 186 -28.97 21.28 18.90
C THR A 186 -29.77 22.56 19.12
N ASP A 187 -30.77 22.55 20.01
CA ASP A 187 -31.57 23.74 20.33
C ASP A 187 -30.73 24.72 21.20
N PRO A 188 -30.50 25.97 20.74
CA PRO A 188 -29.76 26.99 21.47
C PRO A 188 -30.34 27.30 22.86
N ALA A 189 -31.64 27.09 23.07
CA ALA A 189 -32.31 27.34 24.35
C ALA A 189 -32.13 26.20 25.37
N SER A 190 -31.78 24.98 24.93
CA SER A 190 -31.59 23.80 25.78
C SER A 190 -30.17 23.23 25.68
N HIS A 191 -29.20 24.01 25.21
CA HIS A 191 -27.85 23.52 24.93
C HIS A 191 -27.18 23.08 26.23
N THR A 192 -27.03 21.76 26.43
CA THR A 192 -26.25 21.18 27.51
C THR A 192 -24.84 20.90 26.98
N PRO A 193 -23.86 21.77 27.22
CA PRO A 193 -22.50 21.55 26.74
C PRO A 193 -21.90 20.33 27.45
N GLY A 194 -21.20 19.47 26.70
CA GLY A 194 -20.54 18.27 27.22
C GLY A 194 -19.25 18.55 28.03
N HIS A 195 -18.92 19.83 28.27
CA HIS A 195 -17.76 20.22 29.09
C HIS A 195 -18.09 20.07 30.59
N ILE A 196 -17.09 19.74 31.41
CA ILE A 196 -17.23 19.53 32.86
C ILE A 196 -16.19 20.37 33.59
N ALA A 197 -16.62 21.15 34.58
CA ALA A 197 -15.74 21.93 35.44
C ALA A 197 -15.95 21.55 36.91
N ILE A 198 -14.88 21.11 37.58
CA ILE A 198 -14.90 20.72 39.00
C ILE A 198 -14.09 21.74 39.80
N PHE A 199 -14.74 22.44 40.72
CA PHE A 199 -14.09 23.44 41.56
C PHE A 199 -13.57 22.82 42.86
N SER A 200 -12.50 23.37 43.41
CA SER A 200 -12.03 23.07 44.77
C SER A 200 -11.63 24.34 45.51
N ASN A 201 -11.76 24.33 46.83
CA ASN A 201 -11.44 25.47 47.70
C ASN A 201 -10.67 25.04 48.97
N SER A 202 -10.31 23.76 49.07
CA SER A 202 -9.60 23.14 50.18
C SER A 202 -8.85 21.90 49.71
N ALA A 203 -7.83 21.46 50.46
CA ALA A 203 -7.03 20.28 50.11
C ALA A 203 -7.88 19.01 49.89
N ASP A 204 -8.87 18.76 50.75
CA ASP A 204 -9.75 17.59 50.64
C ASP A 204 -10.64 17.66 49.39
N SER A 205 -11.18 18.86 49.08
CA SER A 205 -11.95 19.06 47.84
C SER A 205 -11.09 18.96 46.58
N ARG A 206 -9.84 19.39 46.65
CA ARG A 206 -8.87 19.23 45.56
C ARG A 206 -8.57 17.76 45.31
N GLN A 207 -8.30 16.98 46.35
CA GLN A 207 -8.05 15.54 46.21
C GLN A 207 -9.26 14.84 45.57
N ALA A 208 -10.47 15.11 46.07
CA ALA A 208 -11.70 14.52 45.52
C ALA A 208 -11.94 14.93 44.05
N ALA A 209 -11.63 16.18 43.68
CA ALA A 209 -11.78 16.66 42.31
C ALA A 209 -10.77 15.98 41.35
N VAL A 210 -9.50 15.84 41.76
CA VAL A 210 -8.48 15.16 40.95
C VAL A 210 -8.82 13.67 40.73
N GLU A 211 -9.23 12.97 41.80
CA GLU A 211 -9.70 11.58 41.73
C GLU A 211 -10.93 11.45 40.81
N ALA A 212 -11.85 12.42 40.86
CA ALA A 212 -13.02 12.44 39.99
C ALA A 212 -12.65 12.60 38.52
N ILE A 213 -11.72 13.49 38.16
CA ILE A 213 -11.28 13.66 36.77
C ILE A 213 -10.61 12.39 36.26
N GLN A 214 -9.79 11.71 37.07
CA GLN A 214 -9.21 10.41 36.73
C GLN A 214 -10.28 9.37 36.43
N SER A 215 -11.30 9.28 37.28
CA SER A 215 -12.43 8.37 37.13
C SER A 215 -13.22 8.68 35.85
N ILE A 216 -13.53 9.95 35.60
CA ILE A 216 -14.22 10.41 34.38
C ILE A 216 -13.39 10.07 33.13
N ALA A 217 -12.08 10.35 33.14
CA ALA A 217 -11.21 10.06 32.01
C ALA A 217 -11.20 8.57 31.66
N LEU A 218 -11.01 7.70 32.65
CA LEU A 218 -11.03 6.26 32.42
C LEU A 218 -12.40 5.77 31.95
N ARG A 219 -13.50 6.29 32.51
CA ARG A 219 -14.87 5.95 32.10
C ARG A 219 -15.17 6.37 30.67
N VAL A 220 -14.76 7.57 30.26
CA VAL A 220 -14.88 8.03 28.86
C VAL A 220 -14.11 7.08 27.94
N ILE A 221 -12.85 6.78 28.28
CA ILE A 221 -12.02 5.89 27.47
C ILE A 221 -12.57 4.46 27.41
N SER A 222 -13.16 3.95 28.50
CA SER A 222 -13.66 2.57 28.57
C SER A 222 -15.05 2.38 27.94
N THR A 223 -15.87 3.43 27.90
CA THR A 223 -17.24 3.34 27.38
C THR A 223 -17.36 3.81 25.93
N PHE A 224 -16.38 4.53 25.40
CA PHE A 224 -16.37 4.92 23.99
C PHE A 224 -15.91 3.76 23.11
N PRO A 225 -16.39 3.69 21.85
CA PRO A 225 -15.79 2.81 20.86
C PRO A 225 -14.27 3.05 20.74
N VAL A 226 -13.47 1.97 20.75
CA VAL A 226 -12.01 2.08 20.59
C VAL A 226 -11.66 2.82 19.30
N LYS A 227 -10.56 3.57 19.32
CA LYS A 227 -10.13 4.51 18.25
C LYS A 227 -11.06 5.70 18.00
N LYS A 228 -12.23 5.83 18.65
CA LYS A 228 -13.14 7.00 18.53
C LYS A 228 -13.01 8.02 19.65
N VAL A 229 -12.02 7.86 20.52
CA VAL A 229 -11.69 8.81 21.59
C VAL A 229 -10.19 9.14 21.54
N ARG A 230 -9.87 10.41 21.79
CA ARG A 230 -8.52 10.95 21.99
C ARG A 230 -8.50 11.74 23.29
N GLY A 231 -7.49 11.53 24.12
CA GLY A 231 -7.27 12.26 25.36
C GLY A 231 -6.01 13.10 25.29
N VAL A 232 -6.12 14.37 25.68
CA VAL A 232 -4.98 15.26 25.95
C VAL A 232 -4.96 15.53 27.44
N PHE A 233 -3.86 15.21 28.11
CA PHE A 233 -3.74 15.27 29.57
C PHE A 233 -2.76 16.36 29.98
N ILE A 234 -3.22 17.29 30.82
CA ILE A 234 -2.42 18.40 31.37
C ILE A 234 -2.41 18.30 32.89
N ASP A 235 -1.22 18.17 33.48
CA ASP A 235 -1.02 18.02 34.93
C ASP A 235 0.23 18.78 35.42
N PRO A 236 0.16 20.11 35.52
CA PRO A 236 1.29 20.97 35.89
C PRO A 236 1.78 20.74 37.33
N VAL A 237 0.88 20.39 38.26
CA VAL A 237 1.21 20.25 39.69
C VAL A 237 1.54 18.81 40.06
N GLY A 238 0.76 17.82 39.60
CA GLY A 238 1.01 16.40 39.88
C GLY A 238 2.18 15.80 39.10
N MET A 239 2.80 16.57 38.19
CA MET A 239 3.90 16.16 37.31
C MET A 239 3.57 14.90 36.50
N GLY A 240 2.30 14.71 36.14
CA GLY A 240 1.81 13.57 35.38
C GLY A 240 1.40 12.37 36.22
N ASN A 241 1.59 12.39 37.55
CA ASN A 241 1.15 11.31 38.43
C ASN A 241 -0.38 11.26 38.58
N ASN A 242 -1.06 12.38 38.35
CA ASN A 242 -2.52 12.40 38.38
C ASN A 242 -3.14 11.67 37.19
N PHE A 243 -2.38 11.25 36.18
CA PHE A 243 -2.92 10.53 35.02
C PHE A 243 -2.05 9.32 34.69
N PRO A 244 -2.26 8.16 35.36
CA PRO A 244 -1.45 6.94 35.17
C PRO A 244 -1.78 6.20 33.85
N PHE A 245 -2.05 6.93 32.77
CA PHE A 245 -2.55 6.42 31.49
C PHE A 245 -1.45 6.04 30.49
N LYS A 246 -0.19 5.96 30.93
CA LYS A 246 0.95 5.56 30.08
C LYS A 246 0.81 4.14 29.49
N SER A 247 0.02 3.27 30.12
CA SER A 247 -0.26 1.92 29.64
C SER A 247 -1.30 1.85 28.51
N LEU A 248 -2.05 2.94 28.28
CA LEU A 248 -2.99 3.03 27.18
C LEU A 248 -2.25 3.22 25.84
N PRO A 249 -2.85 2.78 24.72
CA PRO A 249 -2.30 3.03 23.41
C PRO A 249 -2.14 4.54 23.14
N GLU A 250 -1.02 4.93 22.52
CA GLU A 250 -0.71 6.34 22.20
C GLU A 250 -1.81 7.03 21.38
N ILE A 251 -2.52 6.27 20.53
CA ILE A 251 -3.69 6.77 19.78
C ILE A 251 -4.83 7.24 20.71
N ILE A 252 -4.87 6.86 21.98
CA ILE A 252 -5.86 7.30 22.96
C ILE A 252 -5.24 8.29 23.94
N SER A 253 -4.09 7.97 24.52
CA SER A 253 -3.48 8.76 25.61
C SER A 253 -2.61 9.93 25.14
N GLY A 254 -2.25 9.96 23.87
CA GLY A 254 -1.20 10.85 23.36
C GLY A 254 0.21 10.41 23.80
N PRO A 255 1.25 11.14 23.36
CA PRO A 255 2.64 10.75 23.59
C PRO A 255 3.08 10.92 25.05
N ARG A 256 2.52 11.91 25.76
CA ARG A 256 2.82 12.21 27.17
C ARG A 256 1.76 13.10 27.81
N THR A 257 1.78 13.15 29.14
CA THR A 257 1.09 14.18 29.92
C THR A 257 1.93 15.47 29.92
N TYR A 258 1.28 16.60 29.66
CA TYR A 258 1.95 17.90 29.55
C TYR A 258 1.96 18.65 30.88
N THR A 259 3.12 19.23 31.22
CA THR A 259 3.33 19.86 32.53
C THR A 259 3.92 21.27 32.44
N ARG A 260 4.63 21.60 31.35
CA ARG A 260 5.29 22.91 31.13
C ARG A 260 4.36 23.87 30.39
N SER A 261 4.49 25.17 30.68
CA SER A 261 3.67 26.24 30.07
C SER A 261 3.77 26.27 28.54
N ASP A 262 4.98 26.15 27.96
CA ASP A 262 5.16 26.13 26.50
C ASP A 262 4.47 24.93 25.84
N ASP A 263 4.59 23.74 26.45
CA ASP A 263 3.94 22.52 25.97
C ASP A 263 2.40 22.66 26.02
N VAL A 264 1.87 23.23 27.11
CA VAL A 264 0.42 23.46 27.29
C VAL A 264 -0.10 24.41 26.21
N ARG A 265 0.63 25.49 25.92
CA ARG A 265 0.25 26.47 24.89
C ARG A 265 0.20 25.82 23.51
N GLU A 266 1.21 25.03 23.16
CA GLU A 266 1.27 24.34 21.87
C GLU A 266 0.08 23.38 21.68
N GLN A 267 -0.24 22.59 22.70
CA GLN A 267 -1.35 21.63 22.64
C GLN A 267 -2.73 22.28 22.56
N LEU A 268 -2.96 23.38 23.28
CA LEU A 268 -4.22 24.13 23.17
C LEU A 268 -4.38 24.75 21.79
N ARG A 269 -3.29 25.24 21.21
CA ARG A 269 -3.27 25.78 19.85
C ARG A 269 -3.57 24.69 18.81
N GLU A 270 -2.96 23.52 18.94
CA GLU A 270 -3.23 22.36 18.05
C GLU A 270 -4.71 21.94 18.13
N LEU A 271 -5.27 21.82 19.33
CA LEU A 271 -6.69 21.49 19.52
C LEU A 271 -7.62 22.56 18.91
N THR A 272 -7.26 23.83 19.03
CA THR A 272 -8.03 24.94 18.45
C THR A 272 -8.00 24.89 16.93
N LEU A 273 -6.83 24.70 16.32
CA LEU A 273 -6.69 24.53 14.86
C LEU A 273 -7.48 23.32 14.35
N LYS A 274 -7.47 22.20 15.09
CA LYS A 274 -8.25 21.02 14.72
C LYS A 274 -9.75 21.28 14.83
N THR A 275 -10.19 22.04 15.83
CA THR A 275 -11.59 22.46 15.99
C THR A 275 -12.06 23.23 14.75
N GLU A 276 -11.29 24.23 14.33
CA GLU A 276 -11.57 25.02 13.13
C GLU A 276 -11.69 24.14 11.88
N GLN A 277 -10.81 23.14 11.73
CA GLN A 277 -10.84 22.23 10.59
C GLN A 277 -12.06 21.33 10.59
N VAL A 278 -12.42 20.72 11.72
CA VAL A 278 -13.61 19.87 11.81
C VAL A 278 -14.85 20.68 11.45
N ILE A 279 -14.93 21.93 11.95
CA ILE A 279 -16.03 22.85 11.61
C ILE A 279 -16.05 23.15 10.11
N GLN A 280 -14.93 23.54 9.51
CA GLN A 280 -14.85 23.90 8.09
C GLN A 280 -15.11 22.71 7.16
N LYS A 281 -14.62 21.52 7.52
CA LYS A 281 -14.61 20.33 6.68
C LYS A 281 -15.92 19.54 6.75
N TYR A 282 -16.51 19.40 7.94
CA TYR A 282 -17.65 18.52 8.15
C TYR A 282 -18.94 19.28 8.52
N LEU A 283 -18.84 20.45 9.18
CA LEU A 283 -19.99 21.13 9.79
C LEU A 283 -20.43 22.41 9.05
N SER A 284 -19.90 22.66 7.86
CA SER A 284 -20.12 23.91 7.12
C SER A 284 -21.33 23.86 6.19
N THR A 285 -21.64 22.69 5.62
CA THR A 285 -22.68 22.55 4.59
C THR A 285 -23.81 21.58 4.96
N ASP A 286 -23.49 20.38 5.46
CA ASP A 286 -24.45 19.27 5.58
C ASP A 286 -24.87 18.94 7.03
N TYR A 287 -24.08 19.31 8.03
CA TYR A 287 -24.29 18.96 9.44
C TYR A 287 -24.03 20.16 10.36
N GLN A 288 -24.78 20.31 11.45
CA GLN A 288 -24.58 21.40 12.40
C GLN A 288 -23.59 21.07 13.52
N THR A 289 -23.50 19.79 13.87
CA THR A 289 -22.61 19.26 14.92
C THR A 289 -21.96 17.95 14.51
N ILE A 290 -20.85 17.59 15.17
CA ILE A 290 -20.14 16.35 14.89
C ILE A 290 -20.96 15.11 15.25
N GLU A 291 -21.90 15.24 16.18
CA GLU A 291 -22.80 14.17 16.59
C GLU A 291 -23.72 13.77 15.44
N GLU A 292 -24.26 14.74 14.70
CA GLU A 292 -25.06 14.49 13.51
C GLU A 292 -24.22 13.82 12.42
N TYR A 293 -23.01 14.33 12.17
CA TYR A 293 -22.06 13.75 11.20
C TYR A 293 -21.70 12.30 11.51
N ASN A 294 -21.36 12.01 12.78
CA ASN A 294 -21.00 10.67 13.25
C ASN A 294 -22.22 9.74 13.35
N GLY A 295 -23.42 10.30 13.53
CA GLY A 295 -24.71 9.60 13.53
C GLY A 295 -25.19 9.23 12.12
N ALA A 296 -24.82 10.01 11.11
CA ALA A 296 -25.12 9.74 9.72
C ALA A 296 -24.38 8.49 9.19
N LYS A 297 -24.79 8.01 8.01
CA LYS A 297 -24.08 6.94 7.29
C LYS A 297 -22.79 7.45 6.62
N SER A 298 -21.95 8.16 7.37
CA SER A 298 -20.61 8.54 6.90
C SER A 298 -19.67 7.33 6.94
N PHE A 299 -18.76 7.25 5.97
CA PHE A 299 -17.82 6.12 5.86
C PHE A 299 -16.75 6.14 6.95
N ILE A 300 -16.37 7.33 7.42
CA ILE A 300 -15.40 7.55 8.47
C ILE A 300 -15.99 8.50 9.51
N LYS A 301 -16.08 8.01 10.74
CA LYS A 301 -16.53 8.82 11.88
C LYS A 301 -15.34 9.54 12.51
N GLU A 302 -15.46 10.84 12.74
CA GLU A 302 -14.43 11.66 13.38
C GLU A 302 -14.33 11.29 14.88
N PRO A 303 -13.12 11.07 15.43
CA PRO A 303 -12.97 10.77 16.85
C PRO A 303 -13.27 11.99 17.73
N TYR A 304 -13.89 11.72 18.89
CA TYR A 304 -14.08 12.72 19.93
C TYR A 304 -12.75 12.99 20.64
N ARG A 305 -12.46 14.25 20.95
CA ARG A 305 -11.24 14.63 21.68
C ARG A 305 -11.61 15.23 23.03
N TYR A 306 -10.93 14.78 24.07
CA TYR A 306 -11.11 15.25 25.43
C TYR A 306 -9.81 15.88 25.94
N LEU A 307 -9.92 17.11 26.41
CA LEU A 307 -8.87 17.79 27.15
C LEU A 307 -9.14 17.61 28.65
N PHE A 308 -8.25 16.88 29.33
CA PHE A 308 -8.28 16.68 30.78
C PHE A 308 -7.24 17.58 31.45
N VAL A 309 -7.67 18.51 32.29
CA VAL A 309 -6.79 19.46 32.98
C VAL A 309 -6.91 19.28 34.49
N ALA A 310 -5.80 18.91 35.14
CA ALA A 310 -5.68 18.93 36.59
C ALA A 310 -5.07 20.26 37.06
N ASP A 311 -5.57 20.78 38.19
CA ASP A 311 -4.96 21.90 38.93
C ASP A 311 -4.81 23.21 38.12
N PHE A 312 -5.79 23.49 37.26
CA PHE A 312 -5.93 24.79 36.62
C PHE A 312 -6.16 25.86 37.69
N PRO A 313 -5.53 27.05 37.61
CA PRO A 313 -4.85 27.67 36.46
C PRO A 313 -3.31 27.55 36.40
N THR A 314 -2.67 26.64 37.15
CA THR A 314 -1.19 26.55 37.19
C THR A 314 -0.58 26.37 35.79
N ASN A 315 0.48 27.13 35.46
CA ASN A 315 1.18 27.11 34.16
C ASN A 315 0.34 27.52 32.93
N PHE A 316 -0.86 28.07 33.11
CA PHE A 316 -1.62 28.72 32.03
C PHE A 316 -1.29 30.21 31.97
N ASP A 317 -0.79 30.66 30.83
CA ASP A 317 -0.63 32.09 30.54
C ASP A 317 -1.88 32.68 29.89
N ASN A 318 -1.86 33.99 29.58
CA ASN A 318 -3.00 34.67 28.98
C ASN A 318 -3.36 34.13 27.58
N THR A 319 -2.37 33.68 26.80
CA THR A 319 -2.60 33.10 25.47
C THR A 319 -3.30 31.74 25.56
N SER A 320 -2.80 30.87 26.44
CA SER A 320 -3.36 29.56 26.75
C SER A 320 -4.77 29.68 27.31
N TRP A 321 -5.04 30.74 28.09
CA TRP A 321 -6.38 31.06 28.56
C TRP A 321 -7.35 31.41 27.43
N GLU A 322 -6.95 32.25 26.45
CA GLU A 322 -7.80 32.58 25.31
C GLU A 322 -8.06 31.36 24.40
N ASP A 323 -7.05 30.50 24.18
CA ASP A 323 -7.23 29.26 23.43
C ASP A 323 -8.20 28.30 24.15
N LEU A 324 -8.03 28.10 25.46
CA LEU A 324 -8.96 27.29 26.28
C LEU A 324 -10.39 27.86 26.23
N LYS A 325 -10.53 29.18 26.30
CA LYS A 325 -11.81 29.88 26.16
C LYS A 325 -12.45 29.64 24.79
N SER A 326 -11.66 29.67 23.71
CA SER A 326 -12.15 29.33 22.36
C SER A 326 -12.67 27.89 22.29
N LEU A 327 -11.94 26.94 22.90
CA LEU A 327 -12.35 25.54 22.98
C LEU A 327 -13.65 25.34 23.78
N LEU A 328 -13.86 26.07 24.88
CA LEU A 328 -15.10 25.99 25.67
C LEU A 328 -16.32 26.55 24.92
N ILE A 329 -16.13 27.52 24.03
CA ILE A 329 -17.22 28.15 23.27
C ILE A 329 -17.54 27.35 22.00
N ASN A 330 -16.51 26.97 21.25
CA ASN A 330 -16.67 26.39 19.91
C ASN A 330 -16.40 24.88 19.85
N GLY A 331 -15.74 24.32 20.86
CA GLY A 331 -15.23 22.94 20.84
C GLY A 331 -16.33 21.88 20.83
N ALA A 332 -17.38 22.05 21.63
CA ALA A 332 -18.45 21.05 21.75
C ALA A 332 -19.06 20.66 20.40
N ARG A 333 -19.32 21.64 19.53
CA ARG A 333 -19.87 21.41 18.18
C ARG A 333 -18.97 20.54 17.31
N ALA A 334 -17.66 20.63 17.50
CA ALA A 334 -16.63 19.89 16.78
C ALA A 334 -16.21 18.56 17.47
N GLY A 335 -16.90 18.16 18.55
CA GLY A 335 -16.54 16.96 19.32
C GLY A 335 -15.34 17.12 20.23
N MET A 336 -14.99 18.36 20.55
CA MET A 336 -13.89 18.71 21.45
C MET A 336 -14.48 19.05 22.81
N TYR A 337 -14.18 18.23 23.80
CA TYR A 337 -14.74 18.34 25.14
C TYR A 337 -13.63 18.62 26.15
N VAL A 338 -13.97 19.33 27.22
CA VAL A 338 -13.01 19.78 28.23
C VAL A 338 -13.52 19.32 29.59
N VAL A 339 -12.66 18.63 30.33
CA VAL A 339 -12.89 18.23 31.71
C VAL A 339 -11.77 18.84 32.54
N LEU A 340 -12.10 19.85 33.35
CA LEU A 340 -11.09 20.60 34.09
C LEU A 340 -11.36 20.68 35.60
N HIS A 341 -10.27 20.62 36.38
CA HIS A 341 -10.25 20.91 37.81
C HIS A 341 -9.77 22.34 38.01
N ILE A 342 -10.60 23.19 38.62
CA ILE A 342 -10.30 24.59 38.93
C ILE A 342 -10.05 24.70 40.44
N ASP A 343 -8.82 24.99 40.82
CA ASP A 343 -8.47 25.27 42.22
C ASP A 343 -8.65 26.76 42.51
N GLU A 344 -9.63 27.09 43.34
CA GLU A 344 -9.97 28.48 43.69
C GLU A 344 -8.91 29.16 44.56
N THR A 345 -8.04 28.37 45.20
CA THR A 345 -6.96 28.86 46.07
C THR A 345 -5.76 29.42 45.29
N LEU A 346 -5.67 29.12 44.00
CA LEU A 346 -4.56 29.54 43.14
C LEU A 346 -4.77 30.94 42.51
N GLU A 347 -3.66 31.59 42.16
CA GLU A 347 -3.64 32.86 41.43
C GLU A 347 -4.19 32.70 40.01
N LYS A 348 -5.10 33.59 39.62
CA LYS A 348 -5.86 33.48 38.37
C LYS A 348 -5.24 34.35 37.26
N PRO A 349 -5.36 33.96 35.98
CA PRO A 349 -4.91 34.78 34.85
C PRO A 349 -5.58 36.16 34.81
N ARG A 350 -4.97 37.13 34.12
CA ARG A 350 -5.61 38.44 33.90
C ARG A 350 -6.87 38.26 33.04
N ASN A 351 -7.95 38.95 33.38
CA ASN A 351 -9.28 38.84 32.73
C ASN A 351 -9.99 37.48 32.93
N PHE A 352 -9.66 36.72 33.97
CA PHE A 352 -10.38 35.50 34.32
C PHE A 352 -11.85 35.79 34.69
N ASN A 353 -12.79 35.13 34.00
CA ASN A 353 -14.22 35.31 34.21
C ASN A 353 -14.90 33.97 34.49
N TYR A 354 -15.47 33.82 35.69
CA TYR A 354 -16.21 32.62 36.09
C TYR A 354 -17.49 32.36 35.28
N GLY A 355 -18.07 33.40 34.69
CA GLY A 355 -19.32 33.32 33.93
C GLY A 355 -19.25 32.31 32.77
N ILE A 356 -18.08 32.16 32.14
CA ILE A 356 -17.91 31.27 31.00
C ILE A 356 -18.10 29.79 31.35
N PHE A 357 -17.68 29.36 32.55
CA PHE A 357 -17.85 27.98 32.99
C PHE A 357 -19.30 27.69 33.33
N ASN A 358 -20.01 28.65 33.91
CA ASN A 358 -21.44 28.49 34.20
C ASN A 358 -22.29 28.45 32.92
N SER A 359 -21.86 29.14 31.85
CA SER A 359 -22.58 29.13 30.56
C SER A 359 -22.21 27.95 29.66
N SER A 360 -21.00 27.41 29.81
CA SER A 360 -20.40 26.48 28.83
C SER A 360 -20.00 25.13 29.42
N CYS A 361 -20.16 24.90 30.74
CA CYS A 361 -19.84 23.63 31.38
C CYS A 361 -20.95 23.16 32.32
N THR A 362 -21.01 21.85 32.55
CA THR A 362 -21.61 21.29 33.76
C THR A 362 -20.68 21.56 34.94
N VAL A 363 -21.12 22.39 35.89
CA VAL A 363 -20.30 22.87 37.00
C VAL A 363 -20.57 22.08 38.29
N LEU A 364 -19.49 21.58 38.90
CA LEU A 364 -19.45 20.89 40.18
C LEU A 364 -18.71 21.74 41.20
N ARG A 365 -19.39 22.22 42.25
CA ARG A 365 -18.77 23.07 43.30
C ARG A 365 -18.70 22.38 44.65
N PRO A 366 -17.63 22.56 45.43
CA PRO A 366 -17.52 21.94 46.75
C PRO A 366 -18.61 22.47 47.69
N SER A 367 -19.19 21.56 48.48
CA SER A 367 -20.24 21.82 49.47
C SER A 367 -19.81 21.27 50.85
N ASP A 368 -20.66 21.39 51.86
CA ASP A 368 -20.45 20.76 53.17
C ASP A 368 -20.16 19.27 53.08
N ARG A 369 -19.49 18.73 54.09
CA ARG A 369 -19.23 17.28 54.19
C ARG A 369 -20.48 16.52 54.60
N ASN A 370 -20.56 15.24 54.19
CA ASN A 370 -21.58 14.34 54.72
C ASN A 370 -21.23 13.86 56.15
N TYR A 371 -22.13 13.11 56.79
CA TYR A 371 -21.93 12.56 58.14
C TYR A 371 -20.68 11.65 58.25
N GLN A 372 -20.27 11.02 57.15
CA GLN A 372 -19.06 10.18 57.08
C GLN A 372 -17.78 10.98 56.78
N ARG A 373 -17.85 12.33 56.82
CA ARG A 373 -16.76 13.27 56.51
C ARG A 373 -16.27 13.24 55.05
N ASN A 374 -17.02 12.65 54.13
CA ASN A 374 -16.75 12.73 52.69
C ASN A 374 -17.13 14.11 52.17
N GLN A 375 -16.30 14.62 51.26
CA GLN A 375 -16.54 15.89 50.58
C GLN A 375 -17.74 15.77 49.61
N LEU A 376 -18.73 16.65 49.75
CA LEU A 376 -19.84 16.74 48.79
C LEU A 376 -19.55 17.80 47.73
N PHE A 377 -20.18 17.62 46.57
CA PHE A 377 -20.19 18.58 45.48
C PHE A 377 -21.63 18.92 45.10
N SER A 378 -21.91 20.20 44.91
CA SER A 378 -23.17 20.72 44.41
C SER A 378 -23.16 20.79 42.88
N MET A 379 -24.25 20.37 42.26
CA MET A 379 -24.51 20.44 40.82
C MET A 379 -25.92 21.02 40.61
N ASN A 380 -26.11 21.84 39.58
CA ASN A 380 -27.43 22.31 39.17
C ASN A 380 -27.93 21.49 37.97
N LEU A 381 -29.15 20.97 38.09
CA LEU A 381 -29.85 20.29 36.99
C LEU A 381 -30.58 21.30 36.08
N PRO A 382 -31.03 20.90 34.87
CA PRO A 382 -31.66 21.79 33.87
C PRO A 382 -32.88 22.63 34.32
N ASN A 383 -33.44 22.34 35.51
CA ASN A 383 -34.55 23.09 36.13
C ASN A 383 -34.11 23.98 37.32
N ASN A 384 -32.83 24.36 37.41
CA ASN A 384 -32.22 25.02 38.58
C ASN A 384 -32.32 24.22 39.89
N LEU A 385 -32.46 22.90 39.77
CA LEU A 385 -32.51 22.03 40.93
C LEU A 385 -31.09 21.72 41.42
N ALA A 386 -30.74 22.23 42.59
CA ALA A 386 -29.45 21.95 43.21
C ALA A 386 -29.45 20.53 43.80
N CYS A 387 -28.46 19.72 43.44
CA CYS A 387 -28.23 18.41 44.06
C CYS A 387 -26.82 18.32 44.64
N LYS A 388 -26.64 17.53 45.70
CA LYS A 388 -25.34 17.22 46.28
C LYS A 388 -24.96 15.78 45.96
N ILE A 389 -23.72 15.59 45.51
CA ILE A 389 -23.19 14.32 45.07
C ILE A 389 -21.84 14.04 45.74
N ILE A 390 -21.51 12.76 45.90
CA ILE A 390 -20.15 12.29 46.17
C ILE A 390 -19.56 11.85 44.84
N LEU A 391 -18.40 12.39 44.47
CA LEU A 391 -17.74 12.03 43.22
C LEU A 391 -17.12 10.63 43.30
N ASP A 392 -17.18 9.90 42.20
CA ASP A 392 -16.57 8.58 42.07
C ASP A 392 -15.03 8.70 42.11
N ARG A 393 -14.39 7.82 42.86
CA ARG A 393 -12.94 7.65 42.87
C ARG A 393 -12.49 6.70 41.75
N PRO A 394 -11.24 6.77 41.26
CA PRO A 394 -10.74 5.81 40.28
C PRO A 394 -10.75 4.37 40.84
N PRO A 395 -10.80 3.34 39.99
CA PRO A 395 -10.75 1.96 40.42
C PRO A 395 -9.40 1.61 41.07
N ALA A 396 -9.35 0.50 41.80
CA ALA A 396 -8.10 -0.03 42.32
C ALA A 396 -7.10 -0.37 41.18
N ASN A 397 -5.80 -0.26 41.44
CA ASN A 397 -4.74 -0.43 40.44
C ASN A 397 -4.84 -1.75 39.65
N GLU A 398 -5.24 -2.85 40.29
CA GLU A 398 -5.41 -4.15 39.63
C GLU A 398 -6.51 -4.09 38.56
N GLN A 399 -7.67 -3.54 38.91
CA GLN A 399 -8.80 -3.37 38.00
C GLN A 399 -8.50 -2.35 36.89
N PHE A 400 -7.80 -1.26 37.23
CA PHE A 400 -7.30 -0.28 36.24
C PHE A 400 -6.42 -0.96 35.18
N ASN A 401 -5.46 -1.77 35.61
CA ASN A 401 -4.55 -2.48 34.71
C ASN A 401 -5.31 -3.47 33.82
N GLN A 402 -6.27 -4.21 34.36
CA GLN A 402 -7.11 -5.14 33.58
C GLN A 402 -7.93 -4.42 32.50
N ILE A 403 -8.54 -3.28 32.83
CA ILE A 403 -9.32 -2.47 31.88
C ILE A 403 -8.41 -1.92 30.77
N THR A 404 -7.26 -1.35 31.13
CA THR A 404 -6.32 -0.78 30.16
C THR A 404 -5.73 -1.85 29.24
N GLU A 405 -5.43 -3.04 29.75
CA GLU A 405 -4.96 -4.18 28.94
C GLU A 405 -6.03 -4.63 27.93
N ALA A 406 -7.30 -4.75 28.37
CA ALA A 406 -8.41 -5.09 27.49
C ALA A 406 -8.57 -4.06 26.35
N ILE A 407 -8.49 -2.76 26.66
CA ILE A 407 -8.57 -1.67 25.68
C ILE A 407 -7.39 -1.73 24.70
N THR A 408 -6.18 -1.97 25.20
CA THR A 408 -4.97 -2.11 24.37
C THR A 408 -5.09 -3.27 23.40
N LYS A 409 -5.61 -4.42 23.86
CA LYS A 409 -5.88 -5.58 23.01
C LYS A 409 -6.92 -5.25 21.93
N ALA A 410 -8.08 -4.70 22.31
CA ALA A 410 -9.13 -4.33 21.37
C ALA A 410 -8.67 -3.29 20.33
N THR A 411 -7.84 -2.32 20.73
CA THR A 411 -7.30 -1.29 19.82
C THR A 411 -6.42 -1.89 18.72
N LYS A 412 -5.69 -2.98 19.02
CA LYS A 412 -4.87 -3.71 18.03
C LYS A 412 -5.71 -4.56 17.08
N GLU A 413 -6.82 -5.11 17.56
CA GLU A 413 -7.69 -6.00 16.77
C GLU A 413 -8.64 -5.25 15.83
N VAL A 414 -9.12 -4.06 16.23
CA VAL A 414 -10.03 -3.26 15.40
C VAL A 414 -9.28 -2.67 14.21
N LYS A 415 -9.69 -3.07 12.99
CA LYS A 415 -9.17 -2.49 11.74
C LYS A 415 -9.51 -1.01 11.67
N THR A 416 -8.61 -0.23 11.08
CA THR A 416 -8.87 1.18 10.78
C THR A 416 -10.00 1.26 9.76
N GLU A 417 -10.95 2.17 9.98
CA GLU A 417 -12.03 2.43 9.02
C GLU A 417 -11.43 2.96 7.72
N THR A 418 -11.86 2.37 6.61
CA THR A 418 -11.42 2.74 5.26
C THR A 418 -12.64 2.95 4.38
N ILE A 419 -12.46 3.68 3.28
CA ILE A 419 -13.53 3.95 2.33
C ILE A 419 -13.60 2.78 1.36
N PRO A 420 -14.73 2.07 1.25
CA PRO A 420 -14.84 0.98 0.27
C PRO A 420 -14.73 1.51 -1.16
N PHE A 421 -13.84 0.94 -1.97
CA PHE A 421 -13.67 1.35 -3.38
C PHE A 421 -14.95 1.20 -4.22
N THR A 422 -15.81 0.24 -3.87
CA THR A 422 -17.10 0.00 -4.53
C THR A 422 -18.07 1.16 -4.46
N GLU A 423 -17.90 2.05 -3.48
CA GLU A 423 -18.70 3.28 -3.34
C GLU A 423 -18.27 4.34 -4.35
N LEU A 424 -16.99 4.34 -4.75
CA LEU A 424 -16.49 5.22 -5.81
C LEU A 424 -16.85 4.69 -7.20
N TYR A 425 -16.89 3.36 -7.36
CA TYR A 425 -17.12 2.68 -8.63
C TYR A 425 -18.17 1.57 -8.48
N PRO A 426 -19.47 1.91 -8.55
CA PRO A 426 -20.50 0.89 -8.56
C PRO A 426 -20.41 0.03 -9.84
N PRO A 427 -20.83 -1.25 -9.80
CA PRO A 427 -20.59 -2.23 -10.87
C PRO A 427 -21.07 -1.83 -12.28
N LYS A 428 -22.03 -0.92 -12.40
CA LYS A 428 -22.57 -0.44 -13.68
C LYS A 428 -21.71 0.63 -14.38
N MET A 429 -20.67 1.16 -13.71
CA MET A 429 -19.91 2.32 -14.21
C MET A 429 -18.71 1.95 -15.10
N THR A 430 -18.47 0.66 -15.35
CA THR A 430 -17.28 0.16 -16.07
C THR A 430 -17.52 -0.10 -17.55
N GLU A 431 -18.25 0.78 -18.24
CA GLU A 431 -18.53 0.60 -19.68
C GLU A 431 -17.48 1.25 -20.60
N TRP A 432 -16.38 1.79 -20.06
CA TRP A 432 -15.38 2.59 -20.79
C TRP A 432 -16.03 3.65 -21.69
N SER A 433 -16.79 4.56 -21.08
CA SER A 433 -17.55 5.60 -21.76
C SER A 433 -16.89 6.99 -21.71
N PHE A 434 -15.77 7.13 -21.00
CA PHE A 434 -15.10 8.42 -20.80
C PHE A 434 -14.09 8.72 -21.91
N ASP A 435 -14.04 10.00 -22.29
CA ASP A 435 -13.16 10.56 -23.32
C ASP A 435 -12.01 11.32 -22.65
N SER A 436 -10.77 11.00 -23.01
CA SER A 436 -9.59 11.64 -22.44
C SER A 436 -9.12 12.87 -23.23
N ARG A 437 -9.87 13.41 -24.20
CA ARG A 437 -9.42 14.55 -25.02
C ARG A 437 -8.98 15.78 -24.24
N GLU A 438 -9.70 16.17 -23.19
CA GLU A 438 -9.39 17.36 -22.36
C GLU A 438 -8.49 17.01 -21.17
N GLU A 439 -8.87 15.97 -20.45
CA GLU A 439 -8.26 15.54 -19.21
C GLU A 439 -8.50 14.05 -18.97
N MET A 440 -7.69 13.48 -18.09
CA MET A 440 -7.99 12.21 -17.44
C MET A 440 -8.36 12.51 -15.99
N ARG A 441 -9.56 12.11 -15.57
CA ARG A 441 -10.12 12.36 -14.24
C ARG A 441 -10.71 11.08 -13.66
N ALA A 442 -10.57 10.85 -12.35
CA ALA A 442 -11.20 9.74 -11.64
C ALA A 442 -11.30 9.99 -10.12
N PRO A 443 -12.43 9.70 -9.44
CA PRO A 443 -12.49 9.69 -7.98
C PRO A 443 -11.53 8.63 -7.41
N ILE A 444 -10.77 8.99 -6.39
CA ILE A 444 -9.78 8.13 -5.71
C ILE A 444 -9.98 8.05 -4.20
N GLY A 445 -10.82 8.91 -3.64
CA GLY A 445 -11.08 9.01 -2.20
C GLY A 445 -12.23 9.97 -1.92
N ILE A 446 -12.42 10.31 -0.65
CA ILE A 446 -13.42 11.29 -0.21
C ILE A 446 -12.77 12.42 0.59
N THR A 447 -13.38 13.59 0.55
CA THR A 447 -13.07 14.76 1.36
C THR A 447 -14.36 15.30 1.95
N GLY A 448 -14.31 15.88 3.15
CA GLY A 448 -15.52 16.32 3.84
C GLY A 448 -16.50 15.18 4.11
N ALA A 449 -17.80 15.48 3.97
CA ALA A 449 -18.86 14.52 4.23
C ALA A 449 -19.22 13.63 3.04
N THR A 450 -19.25 14.18 1.84
CA THR A 450 -19.77 13.49 0.65
C THR A 450 -18.97 13.77 -0.62
N ASP A 451 -18.04 14.73 -0.60
CA ASP A 451 -17.27 15.10 -1.79
C ASP A 451 -16.17 14.09 -2.10
N TYR A 452 -15.87 13.93 -3.39
CA TYR A 452 -14.79 13.07 -3.83
C TYR A 452 -13.46 13.83 -3.90
N ILE A 453 -12.37 13.16 -3.51
CA ILE A 453 -11.05 13.51 -4.01
C ILE A 453 -10.94 12.92 -5.40
N GLU A 454 -10.93 13.77 -6.42
CA GLU A 454 -10.70 13.37 -7.80
C GLU A 454 -9.24 13.58 -8.19
N PHE A 455 -8.58 12.51 -8.62
CA PHE A 455 -7.34 12.63 -9.36
C PHE A 455 -7.65 13.14 -10.77
N TRP A 456 -6.95 14.18 -11.21
CA TRP A 456 -7.06 14.62 -12.60
C TRP A 456 -5.77 15.26 -13.13
N MET A 457 -5.57 15.11 -14.44
CA MET A 457 -4.47 15.70 -15.20
C MET A 457 -4.94 16.06 -16.62
N GLY A 458 -4.47 17.19 -17.13
CA GLY A 458 -4.96 17.81 -18.36
C GLY A 458 -5.48 19.21 -18.10
N ASN A 459 -6.47 19.62 -18.90
CA ASN A 459 -7.12 20.92 -18.76
C ASN A 459 -8.55 20.69 -18.28
N ASN A 460 -8.87 21.22 -17.10
CA ASN A 460 -10.22 21.10 -16.56
C ASN A 460 -11.16 22.18 -17.13
N GLU A 461 -12.44 22.06 -16.82
CA GLU A 461 -13.49 22.98 -17.29
C GLU A 461 -13.28 24.44 -16.81
N ASP A 462 -12.63 24.64 -15.67
CA ASP A 462 -12.29 25.97 -15.13
C ASP A 462 -11.07 26.61 -15.84
N GLY A 463 -10.49 25.95 -16.84
CA GLY A 463 -9.26 26.37 -17.50
C GLY A 463 -7.99 26.18 -16.65
N LYS A 464 -8.08 25.46 -15.53
CA LYS A 464 -6.90 25.05 -14.74
C LYS A 464 -6.21 23.89 -15.42
N VAL A 465 -4.90 23.88 -15.27
CA VAL A 465 -4.02 22.96 -15.96
C VAL A 465 -3.18 22.23 -14.92
N THR A 466 -3.21 20.90 -14.98
CA THR A 466 -2.39 20.03 -14.12
C THR A 466 -1.67 19.04 -15.01
N SER A 467 -0.34 19.14 -15.11
CA SER A 467 0.41 18.27 -16.03
C SER A 467 1.16 17.13 -15.33
N GLN A 468 1.74 17.40 -14.16
CA GLN A 468 2.61 16.47 -13.44
C GLN A 468 2.16 16.36 -11.97
N GLY A 469 2.36 15.18 -11.37
CA GLY A 469 1.98 14.88 -10.00
C GLY A 469 3.16 14.33 -9.18
N LEU A 470 3.27 14.74 -7.92
CA LEU A 470 4.17 14.17 -6.92
C LEU A 470 3.36 13.63 -5.75
N LEU A 471 3.56 12.36 -5.41
CA LEU A 471 3.03 11.71 -4.22
C LEU A 471 4.17 11.40 -3.24
N ALA A 472 4.02 11.80 -1.98
CA ALA A 472 5.00 11.48 -0.96
C ALA A 472 4.35 11.06 0.37
N GLY A 473 5.03 10.17 1.09
CA GLY A 473 4.56 9.64 2.38
C GLY A 473 5.55 8.64 2.97
N LYS A 474 5.63 8.56 4.30
CA LYS A 474 6.48 7.57 4.98
C LYS A 474 5.99 6.13 4.70
N PRO A 475 6.83 5.10 4.92
CA PRO A 475 6.38 3.70 4.86
C PRO A 475 5.09 3.46 5.67
N GLY A 476 4.10 2.79 5.07
CA GLY A 476 2.82 2.52 5.71
C GLY A 476 1.82 3.69 5.72
N ALA A 477 2.16 4.87 5.18
CA ALA A 477 1.24 6.02 5.11
C ALA A 477 0.08 5.84 4.11
N GLY A 478 0.12 4.82 3.24
CA GLY A 478 -0.89 4.57 2.21
C GLY A 478 -0.50 5.03 0.80
N LYS A 479 0.80 5.16 0.50
CA LYS A 479 1.30 5.57 -0.83
C LYS A 479 0.88 4.60 -1.92
N SER A 480 1.19 3.33 -1.70
CA SER A 480 0.76 2.16 -2.50
C SER A 480 -0.74 2.19 -2.79
N TYR A 481 -1.56 2.42 -1.76
CA TYR A 481 -3.02 2.49 -1.90
C TYR A 481 -3.45 3.64 -2.82
N THR A 482 -2.79 4.79 -2.72
CA THR A 482 -3.08 5.96 -3.56
C THR A 482 -2.71 5.70 -5.03
N LEU A 483 -1.53 5.14 -5.29
CA LEU A 483 -1.12 4.76 -6.65
C LEU A 483 -2.09 3.75 -7.25
N HIS A 484 -2.44 2.72 -6.48
CA HIS A 484 -3.40 1.72 -6.91
C HIS A 484 -4.78 2.29 -7.15
N ALA A 485 -5.25 3.20 -6.29
CA ALA A 485 -6.54 3.87 -6.45
C ALA A 485 -6.55 4.65 -7.75
N ILE A 486 -5.52 5.45 -8.04
CA ILE A 486 -5.39 6.24 -9.27
C ILE A 486 -5.39 5.32 -10.51
N ILE A 487 -4.48 4.34 -10.57
CA ILE A 487 -4.32 3.45 -11.73
C ILE A 487 -5.62 2.71 -12.01
N THR A 488 -6.23 2.11 -10.98
CA THR A 488 -7.42 1.28 -11.13
C THR A 488 -8.64 2.13 -11.51
N SER A 489 -8.82 3.27 -10.83
CA SER A 489 -9.91 4.22 -11.08
C SER A 489 -9.91 4.74 -12.53
N LEU A 490 -8.75 5.09 -13.04
CA LEU A 490 -8.60 5.52 -14.43
C LEU A 490 -8.89 4.37 -15.41
N ALA A 491 -8.36 3.17 -15.16
CA ALA A 491 -8.60 2.01 -16.01
C ALA A 491 -10.06 1.51 -16.02
N MET A 492 -10.82 1.81 -14.95
CA MET A 492 -12.27 1.55 -14.88
C MET A 492 -13.07 2.51 -15.76
N ARG A 493 -12.61 3.76 -15.95
CA ARG A 493 -13.33 4.80 -16.71
C ARG A 493 -12.97 4.85 -18.19
N TYR A 494 -11.69 4.78 -18.51
CA TYR A 494 -11.18 5.00 -19.86
C TYR A 494 -10.91 3.68 -20.57
N SER A 495 -11.12 3.63 -21.88
CA SER A 495 -10.64 2.49 -22.68
C SER A 495 -9.12 2.58 -22.91
N PRO A 496 -8.43 1.47 -23.26
CA PRO A 496 -7.02 1.52 -23.64
C PRO A 496 -6.72 2.42 -24.86
N ASP A 497 -7.71 2.72 -25.69
CA ASP A 497 -7.57 3.68 -26.81
C ASP A 497 -7.59 5.14 -26.34
N GLU A 498 -8.05 5.39 -25.11
CA GLU A 498 -8.10 6.71 -24.49
C GLU A 498 -6.93 6.95 -23.53
N LEU A 499 -6.40 5.90 -22.91
CA LEU A 499 -5.36 5.99 -21.89
C LEU A 499 -4.38 4.82 -21.94
N GLU A 500 -3.09 5.16 -21.98
CA GLU A 500 -1.97 4.24 -21.87
C GLU A 500 -1.16 4.51 -20.60
N MET A 501 -0.68 3.45 -19.96
CA MET A 501 0.06 3.54 -18.70
C MET A 501 1.44 2.90 -18.81
N TYR A 502 2.43 3.56 -18.22
CA TYR A 502 3.80 3.08 -18.08
C TYR A 502 4.10 3.01 -16.59
N LEU A 503 4.17 1.80 -16.04
CA LEU A 503 4.25 1.55 -14.60
C LEU A 503 5.66 1.11 -14.23
N LEU A 504 6.41 1.99 -13.57
CA LEU A 504 7.81 1.76 -13.21
C LEU A 504 7.95 1.63 -11.70
N ASP A 505 8.35 0.45 -11.23
CA ASP A 505 8.66 0.19 -9.82
C ASP A 505 10.19 0.15 -9.62
N PHE A 506 10.70 1.05 -8.78
CA PHE A 506 12.10 1.10 -8.35
C PHE A 506 12.17 0.71 -6.86
N LYS A 507 13.13 -0.16 -6.47
CA LYS A 507 13.30 -0.84 -5.15
C LYS A 507 12.76 -2.28 -5.15
N GLU A 508 13.06 -3.06 -4.09
CA GLU A 508 12.60 -4.42 -3.74
C GLU A 508 11.07 -4.52 -3.55
N GLY A 509 10.32 -3.93 -4.47
CA GLY A 509 8.87 -3.90 -4.53
C GLY A 509 8.35 -4.73 -5.69
N VAL A 510 7.21 -5.37 -5.48
CA VAL A 510 6.40 -5.97 -6.54
C VAL A 510 5.07 -5.25 -6.67
N GLU A 511 5.05 -3.94 -6.39
CA GLU A 511 3.84 -3.12 -6.25
C GLU A 511 3.00 -3.25 -7.53
N PHE A 512 3.64 -3.11 -8.70
CA PHE A 512 2.94 -3.18 -9.99
C PHE A 512 2.82 -4.58 -10.59
N GLN A 513 3.36 -5.63 -9.95
CA GLN A 513 3.25 -7.01 -10.42
C GLN A 513 1.80 -7.47 -10.58
N ILE A 514 0.90 -6.99 -9.72
CA ILE A 514 -0.53 -7.29 -9.75
C ILE A 514 -1.20 -6.85 -11.06
N TYR A 515 -0.66 -5.84 -11.75
CA TYR A 515 -1.15 -5.38 -13.05
C TYR A 515 -0.70 -6.27 -14.21
N VAL A 516 0.15 -7.26 -13.96
CA VAL A 516 0.52 -8.30 -14.93
C VAL A 516 -0.28 -9.57 -14.66
N ASP A 517 -0.32 -10.01 -13.40
CA ASP A 517 -0.99 -11.25 -13.00
C ASP A 517 -1.80 -11.02 -11.70
N PRO A 518 -3.05 -10.55 -11.81
CA PRO A 518 -3.87 -10.18 -10.64
C PRO A 518 -4.28 -11.38 -9.79
N GLU A 519 -4.11 -12.60 -10.29
CA GLU A 519 -4.50 -13.79 -9.55
C GLU A 519 -3.44 -14.31 -8.59
N ARG A 520 -2.21 -13.80 -8.73
CA ARG A 520 -1.08 -14.19 -7.90
C ARG A 520 -1.24 -13.60 -6.50
N SER A 521 -1.10 -14.46 -5.48
CA SER A 521 -1.14 -14.04 -4.08
C SER A 521 0.09 -13.19 -3.74
N GLU A 522 -0.06 -12.17 -2.88
CA GLU A 522 1.06 -11.41 -2.28
C GLU A 522 2.04 -12.33 -1.52
N SER A 523 1.61 -13.55 -1.15
CA SER A 523 2.43 -14.56 -0.46
C SER A 523 2.94 -15.69 -1.37
N ALA A 524 2.65 -15.67 -2.68
CA ALA A 524 3.14 -16.71 -3.59
C ALA A 524 4.62 -16.48 -3.92
N ASN A 525 5.41 -17.55 -3.97
CA ASN A 525 6.83 -17.53 -4.36
C ASN A 525 7.06 -16.55 -5.53
N LEU A 526 7.87 -15.53 -5.29
CA LEU A 526 8.19 -14.45 -6.23
C LEU A 526 8.88 -14.97 -7.52
N ASP A 527 9.29 -16.24 -7.53
CA ASP A 527 10.11 -16.87 -8.57
C ASP A 527 9.32 -17.53 -9.72
N GLY A 528 8.00 -17.64 -9.61
CA GLY A 528 7.14 -18.14 -10.70
C GLY A 528 7.01 -17.17 -11.89
N GLU A 529 6.73 -17.69 -13.09
CA GLU A 529 6.48 -16.87 -14.29
C GLU A 529 5.15 -16.12 -14.19
N LEU A 530 5.10 -14.89 -14.71
CA LEU A 530 3.90 -14.05 -14.68
C LEU A 530 3.02 -14.31 -15.91
N ASN A 531 1.71 -14.37 -15.71
CA ASN A 531 0.78 -14.54 -16.82
C ASN A 531 0.44 -13.21 -17.51
N GLU A 532 1.26 -12.82 -18.49
CA GLU A 532 1.07 -11.59 -19.27
C GLU A 532 -0.27 -11.51 -20.02
N ALA A 533 -0.96 -12.63 -20.27
CA ALA A 533 -2.28 -12.63 -20.90
C ALA A 533 -3.37 -12.01 -19.99
N LYS A 534 -3.11 -11.94 -18.68
CA LYS A 534 -3.96 -11.28 -17.69
C LYS A 534 -3.52 -9.85 -17.39
N ALA A 535 -2.53 -9.32 -18.11
CA ALA A 535 -2.04 -7.98 -17.84
C ALA A 535 -3.12 -6.91 -18.10
N LEU A 536 -3.06 -5.84 -17.32
CA LEU A 536 -3.91 -4.67 -17.46
C LEU A 536 -3.90 -4.19 -18.92
N PRO A 537 -5.05 -4.07 -19.60
CA PRO A 537 -5.13 -3.69 -21.01
C PRO A 537 -4.44 -2.35 -21.35
N HIS A 538 -4.47 -1.41 -20.41
CA HIS A 538 -3.89 -0.06 -20.52
C HIS A 538 -2.37 -0.02 -20.33
N ALA A 539 -1.77 -1.00 -19.64
CA ALA A 539 -0.35 -0.97 -19.31
C ALA A 539 0.50 -1.33 -20.53
N LYS A 540 1.37 -0.45 -21.01
CA LYS A 540 2.32 -0.70 -22.11
C LYS A 540 3.68 -1.20 -21.63
N VAL A 541 4.12 -0.64 -20.51
CA VAL A 541 5.32 -1.05 -19.80
C VAL A 541 4.94 -1.33 -18.35
N VAL A 542 5.37 -2.48 -17.84
CA VAL A 542 5.39 -2.76 -16.40
C VAL A 542 6.79 -3.21 -16.07
N SER A 543 7.40 -2.59 -15.06
CA SER A 543 8.71 -3.00 -14.58
C SER A 543 8.68 -3.28 -13.09
N ILE A 544 9.32 -4.39 -12.73
CA ILE A 544 9.40 -4.95 -11.38
C ILE A 544 10.88 -4.94 -11.00
N GLU A 545 11.23 -4.26 -9.90
CA GLU A 545 12.60 -4.03 -9.45
C GLU A 545 13.52 -3.51 -10.57
N SER A 546 13.24 -2.28 -11.02
CA SER A 546 13.88 -1.71 -12.20
C SER A 546 15.23 -1.07 -11.91
N ASP A 547 16.18 -1.20 -12.84
CA ASP A 547 17.45 -0.47 -12.79
C ASP A 547 17.30 0.92 -13.45
N ARG A 548 18.23 1.83 -13.14
CA ARG A 548 18.25 3.22 -13.62
C ARG A 548 18.32 3.32 -15.15
N GLU A 549 19.05 2.41 -15.81
CA GLU A 549 19.17 2.35 -17.27
C GLU A 549 17.85 2.01 -17.96
N PHE A 550 17.09 1.08 -17.38
CA PHE A 550 15.77 0.73 -17.90
C PHE A 550 14.83 1.93 -17.79
N GLY A 551 14.79 2.58 -16.61
CA GLY A 551 14.04 3.82 -16.40
C GLY A 551 14.37 4.91 -17.41
N LEU A 552 15.66 5.17 -17.63
CA LEU A 552 16.13 6.10 -18.66
C LEU A 552 15.64 5.69 -20.05
N SER A 553 15.70 4.40 -20.39
CA SER A 553 15.21 3.93 -21.68
C SER A 553 13.71 4.14 -21.87
N VAL A 554 12.90 3.95 -20.83
CA VAL A 554 11.45 4.23 -20.90
C VAL A 554 11.23 5.70 -21.16
N LEU A 555 11.92 6.59 -20.44
CA LEU A 555 11.77 8.03 -20.64
C LEU A 555 12.27 8.51 -22.01
N LYS A 556 13.34 7.92 -22.55
CA LYS A 556 13.76 8.15 -23.95
C LYS A 556 12.69 7.73 -24.95
N TYR A 557 12.00 6.62 -24.70
CA TYR A 557 10.89 6.19 -25.54
C TYR A 557 9.74 7.21 -25.50
N ILE A 558 9.38 7.68 -24.30
CA ILE A 558 8.37 8.73 -24.12
C ILE A 558 8.79 10.05 -24.81
N GLN A 559 10.05 10.42 -24.74
CA GLN A 559 10.57 11.60 -25.44
C GLN A 559 10.40 11.50 -26.97
N ARG A 560 10.69 10.34 -27.56
CA ARG A 560 10.44 10.11 -28.99
C ARG A 560 8.96 10.19 -29.35
N GLU A 561 8.09 9.66 -28.49
CA GLU A 561 6.64 9.80 -28.67
C GLU A 561 6.20 11.28 -28.67
N LEU A 562 6.82 12.15 -27.85
CA LEU A 562 6.58 13.60 -27.92
C LEU A 562 7.00 14.20 -29.27
N GLU A 563 8.13 13.77 -29.83
CA GLU A 563 8.63 14.22 -31.13
C GLU A 563 7.74 13.76 -32.28
N ASP A 564 7.28 12.51 -32.23
CA ASP A 564 6.38 11.91 -33.22
C ASP A 564 5.01 12.60 -33.18
N ARG A 565 4.43 12.80 -32.00
CA ARG A 565 3.19 13.59 -31.83
C ARG A 565 3.39 15.02 -32.30
N GLY A 566 4.51 15.65 -31.98
CA GLY A 566 4.87 16.99 -32.46
C GLY A 566 4.93 17.11 -33.98
N SER A 567 5.39 16.07 -34.66
CA SER A 567 5.42 16.02 -36.12
C SER A 567 4.02 15.84 -36.71
N LYS A 568 3.20 14.95 -36.13
CA LYS A 568 1.79 14.77 -36.51
C LYS A 568 0.96 16.05 -36.30
N PHE A 569 1.14 16.73 -35.17
CA PHE A 569 0.40 17.94 -34.83
C PHE A 569 0.74 19.09 -35.78
N ARG A 570 2.03 19.27 -36.08
CA ARG A 570 2.48 20.25 -37.09
C ARG A 570 1.91 19.95 -38.47
N ALA A 571 1.93 18.68 -38.90
CA ALA A 571 1.35 18.28 -40.18
C ALA A 571 -0.17 18.55 -40.24
N ALA A 572 -0.87 18.37 -39.12
CA ALA A 572 -2.29 18.68 -38.98
C ALA A 572 -2.57 20.17 -38.67
N GLY A 573 -1.56 21.03 -38.55
CA GLY A 573 -1.73 22.46 -38.24
C GLY A 573 -2.35 22.75 -36.88
N VAL A 574 -2.06 21.92 -35.88
CA VAL A 574 -2.58 22.04 -34.50
C VAL A 574 -1.44 22.01 -33.49
N SER A 575 -1.72 22.42 -32.25
CA SER A 575 -0.70 22.52 -31.17
C SER A 575 -0.99 21.67 -29.93
N SER A 576 -2.11 20.94 -29.90
CA SER A 576 -2.50 20.13 -28.73
C SER A 576 -3.14 18.80 -29.12
N LEU A 577 -3.11 17.84 -28.19
CA LEU A 577 -3.76 16.53 -28.35
C LEU A 577 -5.25 16.66 -28.62
N LYS A 578 -5.94 17.54 -27.89
CA LYS A 578 -7.36 17.85 -28.09
C LYS A 578 -7.62 18.26 -29.53
N ASP A 579 -6.91 19.27 -30.00
CA ASP A 579 -7.10 19.82 -31.34
C ASP A 579 -6.77 18.78 -32.42
N TYR A 580 -5.74 17.97 -32.19
CA TYR A 580 -5.39 16.87 -33.08
C TYR A 580 -6.52 15.86 -33.19
N ARG A 581 -7.00 15.33 -32.06
CA ARG A 581 -8.09 14.33 -32.05
C ARG A 581 -9.40 14.88 -32.63
N ASN A 582 -9.68 16.17 -32.42
CA ASN A 582 -10.85 16.82 -33.01
C ASN A 582 -10.74 16.98 -34.53
N ARG A 583 -9.53 16.99 -35.09
CA ARG A 583 -9.28 17.21 -36.52
C ARG A 583 -9.01 15.93 -37.31
N SER A 584 -8.30 14.96 -36.74
CA SER A 584 -7.81 13.78 -37.46
C SER A 584 -8.73 12.56 -37.36
N GLU A 585 -9.73 12.58 -36.47
CA GLU A 585 -10.53 11.41 -36.05
C GLU A 585 -9.69 10.21 -35.53
N GLU A 586 -8.36 10.31 -35.52
CA GLU A 586 -7.46 9.29 -34.99
C GLU A 586 -7.54 9.25 -33.47
N LYS A 587 -7.73 8.06 -32.92
CA LYS A 587 -7.57 7.84 -31.48
C LYS A 587 -6.09 7.90 -31.12
N MET A 588 -5.74 8.91 -30.34
CA MET A 588 -4.40 9.07 -29.76
C MET A 588 -4.55 9.11 -28.24
N PRO A 589 -4.22 8.03 -27.52
CA PRO A 589 -4.41 7.96 -26.08
C PRO A 589 -3.52 8.95 -25.34
N ARG A 590 -4.00 9.43 -24.20
CA ARG A 590 -3.14 10.08 -23.21
C ARG A 590 -2.18 9.06 -22.61
N ILE A 591 -0.99 9.52 -22.26
CA ILE A 591 0.02 8.69 -21.62
C ILE A 591 0.19 9.15 -20.17
N LEU A 592 0.05 8.22 -19.24
CA LEU A 592 0.41 8.38 -17.84
C LEU A 592 1.63 7.51 -17.51
N VAL A 593 2.75 8.14 -17.17
CA VAL A 593 3.93 7.45 -16.66
C VAL A 593 3.90 7.53 -15.14
N VAL A 594 3.74 6.39 -14.48
CA VAL A 594 3.75 6.26 -13.03
C VAL A 594 5.10 5.70 -12.60
N ILE A 595 5.81 6.43 -11.76
CA ILE A 595 7.13 6.04 -11.26
C ILE A 595 7.08 5.95 -9.76
N ASP A 596 7.12 4.73 -9.21
CA ASP A 596 7.27 4.54 -7.79
C ASP A 596 8.74 4.59 -7.36
N GLU A 597 8.98 5.18 -6.20
CA GLU A 597 10.30 5.49 -5.64
C GLU A 597 11.26 6.14 -6.67
N PHE A 598 10.80 7.18 -7.36
CA PHE A 598 11.55 7.82 -8.45
C PHE A 598 12.95 8.31 -8.05
N GLN A 599 13.20 8.56 -6.75
CA GLN A 599 14.50 9.03 -6.25
C GLN A 599 15.64 8.06 -6.59
N TYR A 600 15.37 6.76 -6.74
CA TYR A 600 16.39 5.76 -7.12
C TYR A 600 16.98 6.04 -8.51
N MET A 601 16.23 6.67 -9.40
CA MET A 601 16.72 7.03 -10.74
C MET A 601 17.87 8.04 -10.68
N PHE A 602 17.92 8.88 -9.64
CA PHE A 602 18.83 10.02 -9.50
C PHE A 602 19.85 9.84 -8.36
N GLN A 603 20.03 8.62 -7.83
CA GLN A 603 20.92 8.39 -6.68
C GLN A 603 22.40 8.71 -6.96
N GLU A 604 22.85 8.42 -8.17
CA GLU A 604 24.24 8.65 -8.58
C GLU A 604 24.39 9.95 -9.37
N ASN A 605 25.62 10.47 -9.42
CA ASN A 605 25.96 11.66 -10.20
C ASN A 605 26.79 11.27 -11.44
N ASP A 606 26.14 10.62 -12.39
CA ASP A 606 26.73 10.05 -13.62
C ASP A 606 26.03 10.57 -14.90
N ASP A 607 26.40 10.00 -16.05
CA ASP A 607 25.78 10.34 -17.34
C ASP A 607 24.31 9.94 -17.44
N ILE A 608 23.89 8.88 -16.74
CA ILE A 608 22.48 8.46 -16.69
C ILE A 608 21.67 9.57 -16.03
N THR A 609 22.09 10.06 -14.85
CA THR A 609 21.43 11.16 -14.13
C THR A 609 21.41 12.46 -14.94
N ARG A 610 22.50 12.80 -15.65
CA ARG A 610 22.50 13.94 -16.57
C ARG A 610 21.41 13.81 -17.65
N GLN A 611 21.31 12.65 -18.30
CA GLN A 611 20.31 12.41 -19.33
C GLN A 611 18.89 12.39 -18.78
N LEU A 612 18.69 11.81 -17.60
CA LEU A 612 17.41 11.83 -16.89
C LEU A 612 16.95 13.27 -16.64
N ASN A 613 17.81 14.14 -16.13
CA ASN A 613 17.48 15.55 -15.91
C ASN A 613 17.02 16.26 -17.19
N ILE A 614 17.71 16.02 -18.31
CA ILE A 614 17.34 16.61 -19.61
C ILE A 614 15.95 16.13 -20.05
N ILE A 615 15.69 14.83 -19.97
CA ILE A 615 14.43 14.24 -20.44
C ILE A 615 13.26 14.62 -19.52
N PHE A 616 13.46 14.65 -18.20
CA PHE A 616 12.43 15.10 -17.27
C PHE A 616 12.08 16.58 -17.49
N ASP A 617 13.05 17.47 -17.66
CA ASP A 617 12.77 18.88 -17.97
C ASP A 617 11.98 19.00 -19.28
N ASP A 618 12.33 18.20 -20.28
CA ASP A 618 11.65 18.18 -21.57
C ASP A 618 10.18 17.70 -21.47
N ILE A 619 9.96 16.55 -20.82
CA ILE A 619 8.61 16.00 -20.60
C ILE A 619 7.77 16.94 -19.73
N THR A 620 8.35 17.52 -18.68
CA THR A 620 7.59 18.40 -17.77
C THR A 620 7.13 19.68 -18.46
N ARG A 621 7.94 20.24 -19.37
CA ARG A 621 7.61 21.46 -20.14
C ARG A 621 6.67 21.21 -21.32
N ARG A 622 6.93 20.17 -22.11
CA ARG A 622 6.19 19.92 -23.38
C ARG A 622 5.07 18.89 -23.24
N GLY A 623 5.19 17.94 -22.30
CA GLY A 623 4.32 16.77 -22.19
C GLY A 623 2.83 17.09 -22.19
N ARG A 624 2.42 18.15 -21.48
CA ARG A 624 1.03 18.63 -21.43
C ARG A 624 0.37 18.72 -22.81
N ALA A 625 0.99 19.44 -23.74
CA ALA A 625 0.41 19.72 -25.05
C ALA A 625 0.21 18.43 -25.86
N PHE A 626 1.11 17.47 -25.67
CA PHE A 626 1.10 16.17 -26.33
C PHE A 626 0.31 15.10 -25.56
N GLY A 627 -0.29 15.44 -24.42
CA GLY A 627 -1.06 14.52 -23.57
C GLY A 627 -0.22 13.46 -22.88
N VAL A 628 1.01 13.82 -22.47
CA VAL A 628 1.93 12.98 -21.71
C VAL A 628 2.11 13.58 -20.31
N HIS A 629 1.90 12.74 -19.30
CA HIS A 629 1.84 13.13 -17.90
C HIS A 629 2.69 12.20 -17.03
N LEU A 630 3.36 12.76 -16.02
CA LEU A 630 4.15 12.05 -15.03
C LEU A 630 3.44 12.07 -13.67
N LEU A 631 3.34 10.91 -13.04
CA LEU A 631 3.01 10.75 -11.63
C LEU A 631 4.19 10.07 -10.95
N ILE A 632 4.97 10.85 -10.20
CA ILE A 632 6.12 10.34 -9.46
C ILE A 632 5.77 10.16 -7.99
N ALA A 633 6.25 9.09 -7.37
CA ALA A 633 5.99 8.79 -5.97
C ALA A 633 7.29 8.48 -5.22
N SER A 634 7.38 8.85 -3.95
CA SER A 634 8.59 8.66 -3.16
C SER A 634 8.34 8.67 -1.66
N GLN A 635 9.06 7.82 -0.92
CA GLN A 635 9.18 7.94 0.54
C GLN A 635 10.14 9.06 0.96
N SER A 636 11.12 9.37 0.10
CA SER A 636 12.19 10.34 0.32
C SER A 636 12.31 11.27 -0.90
N PRO A 637 11.33 12.19 -1.09
CA PRO A 637 11.24 13.06 -2.26
C PRO A 637 12.37 14.09 -2.38
N SER A 638 13.30 14.16 -1.42
CA SER A 638 14.49 15.00 -1.51
C SER A 638 15.56 14.29 -2.34
N VAL A 639 15.80 14.80 -3.55
CA VAL A 639 16.67 14.15 -4.55
C VAL A 639 17.79 15.11 -4.97
N PRO A 640 19.00 15.02 -4.38
CA PRO A 640 20.06 16.02 -4.58
C PRO A 640 20.55 16.18 -6.01
N ASN A 641 20.61 15.09 -6.79
CA ASN A 641 21.13 15.14 -8.16
C ASN A 641 20.03 15.45 -9.20
N MET A 642 18.80 15.70 -8.78
CA MET A 642 17.71 16.13 -9.64
C MET A 642 17.70 17.65 -9.75
N SER A 643 17.51 18.16 -10.97
CA SER A 643 17.41 19.60 -11.20
C SER A 643 16.22 20.19 -10.46
N GLY A 644 16.46 21.18 -9.60
CA GLY A 644 15.41 21.86 -8.83
C GLY A 644 14.32 22.51 -9.71
N GLY A 645 14.65 22.85 -10.95
CA GLY A 645 13.67 23.37 -11.92
C GLY A 645 12.54 22.39 -12.22
N ILE A 646 12.76 21.08 -12.13
CA ILE A 646 11.73 20.08 -12.44
C ILE A 646 10.58 20.14 -11.41
N TYR A 647 10.88 20.33 -10.12
CA TYR A 647 9.86 20.46 -9.06
C TYR A 647 8.93 21.67 -9.26
N SER A 648 9.39 22.70 -9.97
CA SER A 648 8.60 23.89 -10.27
C SER A 648 7.50 23.63 -11.31
N PHE A 649 7.59 22.54 -12.08
CA PHE A 649 6.59 22.11 -13.05
C PHE A 649 5.65 21.02 -12.52
N ILE A 650 5.75 20.69 -11.22
CA ILE A 650 4.86 19.73 -10.56
C ILE A 650 3.72 20.49 -9.87
N ASP A 651 2.59 20.56 -10.58
CA ASP A 651 1.39 21.28 -10.17
C ASP A 651 0.67 20.55 -9.04
N LEU A 652 0.42 19.25 -9.23
CA LEU A 652 -0.28 18.41 -8.26
C LEU A 652 0.71 17.83 -7.25
N ARG A 653 0.55 18.21 -5.99
CA ARG A 653 1.36 17.72 -4.87
C ARG A 653 0.46 17.05 -3.85
N MET A 654 0.71 15.77 -3.65
CA MET A 654 -0.03 14.89 -2.76
C MET A 654 0.89 14.48 -1.62
N ALA A 655 0.55 14.89 -0.40
CA ALA A 655 1.35 14.60 0.79
C ALA A 655 0.53 13.74 1.75
N GLN A 656 1.06 12.58 2.12
CA GLN A 656 0.55 11.74 3.20
C GLN A 656 1.41 11.94 4.45
N GLN A 657 1.13 11.16 5.50
CA GLN A 657 1.86 11.31 6.77
C GLN A 657 3.39 11.18 6.54
N MET A 658 4.14 12.19 6.99
CA MET A 658 5.60 12.28 6.89
C MET A 658 6.12 13.30 7.92
N ASP A 659 7.43 13.36 8.11
CA ASP A 659 8.03 14.41 8.94
C ASP A 659 8.08 15.77 8.20
N LYS A 660 8.15 16.88 8.95
CA LYS A 660 8.17 18.24 8.39
C LYS A 660 9.36 18.52 7.47
N LYS A 661 10.51 17.90 7.70
CA LYS A 661 11.70 18.08 6.86
C LYS A 661 11.47 17.45 5.49
N THR A 662 10.85 16.28 5.44
CA THR A 662 10.43 15.62 4.20
C THR A 662 9.30 16.40 3.54
N ALA A 663 8.34 16.92 4.30
CA ALA A 663 7.26 17.76 3.80
C ALA A 663 7.78 19.03 3.09
N ALA A 664 8.91 19.59 3.52
CA ALA A 664 9.52 20.76 2.86
C ALA A 664 10.00 20.49 1.43
N SER A 665 10.22 19.23 1.05
CA SER A 665 10.54 18.83 -0.33
C SER A 665 9.31 18.60 -1.20
N VAL A 666 8.11 18.65 -0.61
CA VAL A 666 6.83 18.36 -1.28
C VAL A 666 5.94 19.59 -1.27
N LEU A 667 5.68 20.18 -0.12
CA LEU A 667 4.82 21.36 0.02
C LEU A 667 5.63 22.65 -0.10
N ALA A 668 4.96 23.75 -0.43
CA ALA A 668 5.60 25.06 -0.47
C ALA A 668 5.95 25.54 0.94
N GLU A 669 6.89 26.49 1.02
CA GLU A 669 7.27 27.13 2.28
C GLU A 669 6.04 27.68 3.02
N GLY A 670 6.00 27.50 4.34
CA GLY A 670 4.87 27.90 5.20
C GLY A 670 3.67 26.94 5.18
N ASN A 671 3.69 25.89 4.36
CA ASN A 671 2.65 24.86 4.29
C ASN A 671 3.09 23.49 4.88
N ILE A 672 4.31 23.38 5.40
CA ILE A 672 4.84 22.10 5.92
C ILE A 672 4.03 21.55 7.10
N ASP A 673 3.45 22.41 7.93
CA ASP A 673 2.66 22.01 9.10
C ASP A 673 1.32 21.33 8.71
N ALA A 674 0.94 21.37 7.43
CA ALA A 674 -0.27 20.70 6.97
C ALA A 674 -0.20 19.18 7.15
N VAL A 675 0.99 18.57 7.14
CA VAL A 675 1.15 17.12 7.33
C VAL A 675 0.83 16.65 8.76
N ASP A 676 0.88 17.56 9.74
CA ASP A 676 0.50 17.27 11.12
C ASP A 676 -1.01 17.03 11.27
N LEU A 677 -1.79 17.42 10.26
CA LEU A 677 -3.24 17.22 10.23
C LEU A 677 -3.63 15.77 9.92
N LEU A 678 -2.67 14.97 9.45
CA LEU A 678 -2.86 13.58 9.04
C LEU A 678 -2.59 12.64 10.21
N GLU A 679 -3.66 12.03 10.72
CA GLU A 679 -3.70 11.16 11.89
C GLU A 679 -3.56 9.68 11.54
N GLY A 680 -3.96 9.29 10.31
CA GLY A 680 -4.08 7.88 9.93
C GLY A 680 -3.52 7.53 8.54
N PRO A 681 -3.25 6.23 8.31
CA PRO A 681 -2.87 5.75 6.99
C PRO A 681 -4.01 5.95 5.98
N GLY A 682 -3.66 6.34 4.76
CA GLY A 682 -4.63 6.63 3.70
C GLY A 682 -5.19 8.05 3.73
N GLU A 683 -4.95 8.84 4.78
CA GLU A 683 -5.22 10.28 4.76
C GLU A 683 -4.19 11.01 3.89
N ILE A 684 -4.65 12.03 3.19
CA ILE A 684 -3.88 12.73 2.16
C ILE A 684 -4.21 14.22 2.15
N ILE A 685 -3.19 15.03 1.96
CA ILE A 685 -3.30 16.41 1.52
C ILE A 685 -3.19 16.40 0.00
N TYR A 686 -4.26 16.76 -0.68
CA TYR A 686 -4.31 16.95 -2.12
C TYR A 686 -4.16 18.44 -2.43
N ASN A 687 -3.07 18.84 -3.09
CA ASN A 687 -2.80 20.24 -3.43
C ASN A 687 -2.58 20.41 -4.93
N SER A 688 -3.45 21.16 -5.60
CA SER A 688 -3.41 21.37 -7.06
C SER A 688 -2.63 22.63 -7.50
N GLN A 689 -1.94 23.30 -6.58
CA GLN A 689 -1.27 24.59 -6.82
C GLN A 689 0.14 24.60 -6.21
N GLN A 690 0.97 23.62 -6.60
CA GLN A 690 2.40 23.54 -6.27
C GLN A 690 2.69 23.54 -4.76
N GLY A 691 1.77 23.00 -3.95
CA GLY A 691 1.94 22.88 -2.51
C GLY A 691 1.65 24.15 -1.71
N LYS A 692 0.98 25.17 -2.28
CA LYS A 692 0.64 26.43 -1.58
C LYS A 692 -0.44 26.23 -0.49
N LYS A 693 -0.26 26.86 0.68
CA LYS A 693 -1.10 26.69 1.90
C LYS A 693 -2.61 26.87 1.71
N GLY A 694 -3.04 27.74 0.80
CA GLY A 694 -4.47 28.00 0.54
C GLY A 694 -5.20 27.00 -0.36
N TYR A 695 -4.51 25.98 -0.88
CA TYR A 695 -5.05 25.04 -1.87
C TYR A 695 -4.99 23.58 -1.41
N ASN A 696 -4.87 23.36 -0.10
CA ASN A 696 -4.89 22.03 0.48
C ASN A 696 -6.33 21.53 0.59
N THR A 697 -6.58 20.33 0.06
CA THR A 697 -7.77 19.55 0.36
C THR A 697 -7.34 18.33 1.16
N VAL A 698 -7.83 18.20 2.39
CA VAL A 698 -7.51 17.04 3.24
C VAL A 698 -8.64 16.03 3.15
N GLY A 699 -8.32 14.80 2.78
CA GLY A 699 -9.28 13.71 2.81
C GLY A 699 -8.62 12.36 2.91
N GLN A 700 -9.34 11.31 2.54
CA GLN A 700 -8.91 9.94 2.72
C GLN A 700 -9.12 9.15 1.43
N ILE A 701 -8.13 8.32 1.10
CA ILE A 701 -8.09 7.49 -0.10
C ILE A 701 -8.88 6.20 0.12
N ALA A 702 -9.50 5.71 -0.95
CA ALA A 702 -10.21 4.43 -0.93
C ALA A 702 -9.31 3.24 -0.59
N ASP A 703 -9.90 2.25 0.08
CA ASP A 703 -9.25 0.98 0.35
C ASP A 703 -8.95 0.28 -0.97
N MET A 704 -7.66 0.10 -1.23
CA MET A 704 -7.16 -0.69 -2.33
C MET A 704 -6.42 -1.91 -1.79
N SER A 705 -7.00 -2.61 -0.81
CA SER A 705 -6.52 -3.91 -0.36
C SER A 705 -6.46 -4.93 -1.50
N ALA A 706 -5.61 -5.95 -1.37
CA ALA A 706 -5.32 -6.92 -2.43
C ALA A 706 -6.58 -7.53 -3.07
N THR A 707 -7.57 -7.90 -2.26
CA THR A 707 -8.85 -8.45 -2.72
C THR A 707 -9.64 -7.46 -3.57
N ILE A 708 -9.71 -6.19 -3.14
CA ILE A 708 -10.41 -5.13 -3.88
C ILE A 708 -9.71 -4.87 -5.21
N ARG A 709 -8.37 -4.73 -5.21
CA ARG A 709 -7.57 -4.55 -6.43
C ARG A 709 -7.80 -5.68 -7.42
N ARG A 710 -7.73 -6.93 -6.95
CA ARG A 710 -7.99 -8.12 -7.78
C ARG A 710 -9.38 -8.07 -8.42
N ASN A 711 -10.41 -7.79 -7.62
CA ASN A 711 -11.79 -7.76 -8.13
C ASN A 711 -11.98 -6.67 -9.20
N ALA A 712 -11.42 -5.47 -8.98
CA ALA A 712 -11.47 -4.40 -9.96
C ALA A 712 -10.72 -4.76 -11.27
N LEU A 713 -9.55 -5.41 -11.17
CA LEU A 713 -8.78 -5.86 -12.33
C LEU A 713 -9.52 -6.95 -13.13
N LEU A 714 -10.15 -7.90 -12.45
CA LEU A 714 -10.99 -8.91 -13.10
C LEU A 714 -12.19 -8.27 -13.82
N GLN A 715 -12.79 -7.23 -13.24
CA GLN A 715 -13.85 -6.47 -13.90
C GLN A 715 -13.35 -5.76 -15.16
N ILE A 716 -12.18 -5.10 -15.10
CA ILE A 716 -11.54 -4.46 -16.27
C ILE A 716 -11.26 -5.50 -17.36
N GLN A 717 -10.78 -6.69 -17.00
CA GLN A 717 -10.54 -7.79 -17.95
C GLN A 717 -11.83 -8.29 -18.60
N SER A 718 -12.91 -8.40 -17.83
CA SER A 718 -14.24 -8.76 -18.36
C SER A 718 -14.69 -7.75 -19.42
N VAL A 719 -14.59 -6.45 -19.12
CA VAL A 719 -14.95 -5.38 -20.05
C VAL A 719 -14.08 -5.41 -21.32
N ALA A 720 -12.78 -5.69 -21.17
CA ALA A 720 -11.88 -5.85 -22.30
C ALA A 720 -12.29 -7.04 -23.19
N GLY A 721 -12.70 -8.15 -22.58
CA GLY A 721 -13.24 -9.34 -23.27
C GLY A 721 -14.54 -9.04 -24.02
N ASP A 722 -15.50 -8.39 -23.35
CA ASP A 722 -16.79 -8.02 -23.93
C ASP A 722 -16.63 -7.06 -25.13
N LYS A 723 -15.69 -6.11 -25.03
CA LYS A 723 -15.34 -5.21 -26.13
C LYS A 723 -14.36 -5.81 -27.14
N HIS A 724 -14.00 -7.08 -26.99
CA HIS A 724 -13.08 -7.81 -27.88
C HIS A 724 -11.74 -7.09 -28.07
N TYR A 725 -11.26 -6.38 -27.05
CA TYR A 725 -10.01 -5.63 -27.13
C TYR A 725 -8.83 -6.58 -27.32
N LYS A 726 -8.02 -6.29 -28.34
CA LYS A 726 -6.74 -6.95 -28.57
C LYS A 726 -5.65 -5.91 -28.49
N ARG A 727 -4.69 -6.19 -27.62
CA ARG A 727 -3.50 -5.37 -27.46
C ARG A 727 -2.74 -5.31 -28.81
N PRO A 728 -2.48 -4.10 -29.36
CA PRO A 728 -1.81 -3.97 -30.66
C PRO A 728 -0.33 -4.35 -30.58
N GLU A 729 0.32 -3.99 -29.49
CA GLU A 729 1.70 -4.36 -29.20
C GLU A 729 1.81 -5.05 -27.84
N PRO A 730 2.44 -6.24 -27.76
CA PRO A 730 2.60 -6.98 -26.52
C PRO A 730 3.27 -6.16 -25.41
N LEU A 731 2.87 -6.42 -24.17
CA LEU A 731 3.41 -5.77 -22.97
C LEU A 731 4.94 -5.84 -22.95
N ILE A 732 5.58 -4.73 -22.59
CA ILE A 732 7.00 -4.73 -22.24
C ILE A 732 7.08 -4.98 -20.73
N LEU A 733 7.38 -6.22 -20.35
CA LEU A 733 7.54 -6.62 -18.97
C LEU A 733 9.02 -6.74 -18.63
N PHE A 734 9.52 -5.81 -17.84
CA PHE A 734 10.85 -5.94 -17.25
C PHE A 734 10.72 -6.54 -15.85
N ASN A 735 11.34 -7.69 -15.63
CA ASN A 735 11.46 -8.27 -14.29
C ASN A 735 12.94 -8.34 -13.88
N GLY A 736 13.32 -7.54 -12.89
CA GLY A 736 14.68 -7.44 -12.38
C GLY A 736 15.14 -8.65 -11.56
N THR A 737 14.21 -9.41 -10.96
CA THR A 737 14.50 -10.50 -10.01
C THR A 737 14.74 -11.86 -10.66
N GLN A 738 14.25 -12.06 -11.89
CA GLN A 738 14.28 -13.36 -12.57
C GLN A 738 15.14 -13.31 -13.84
N ALA A 739 15.83 -14.41 -14.12
CA ALA A 739 16.55 -14.59 -15.38
C ALA A 739 15.56 -14.57 -16.55
N THR A 740 15.97 -14.02 -17.70
CA THR A 740 15.07 -13.98 -18.86
C THR A 740 15.04 -15.35 -19.55
N LYS A 741 13.91 -15.75 -20.13
CA LYS A 741 13.79 -17.03 -20.84
C LYS A 741 13.90 -16.82 -22.35
N LEU A 742 14.28 -17.85 -23.11
CA LEU A 742 14.40 -17.71 -24.57
C LEU A 742 13.05 -17.47 -25.25
N ASN A 743 11.97 -18.02 -24.69
CA ASN A 743 10.61 -17.76 -25.14
C ASN A 743 10.13 -16.30 -24.96
N ARG A 744 10.93 -15.40 -24.37
CA ARG A 744 10.66 -13.95 -24.37
C ARG A 744 11.26 -13.24 -25.58
N ASN A 745 12.24 -13.86 -26.25
CA ASN A 745 12.86 -13.30 -27.43
C ASN A 745 11.93 -13.44 -28.65
N ARG A 746 11.24 -12.36 -28.98
CA ARG A 746 10.29 -12.30 -30.10
C ARG A 746 10.95 -12.58 -31.45
N GLN A 747 12.17 -12.08 -31.69
CA GLN A 747 12.89 -12.34 -32.94
C GLN A 747 13.25 -13.81 -33.08
N LEU A 748 13.71 -14.45 -32.00
CA LEU A 748 14.03 -15.88 -31.99
C LEU A 748 12.77 -16.73 -32.14
N ILE A 749 11.65 -16.38 -31.50
CA ILE A 749 10.37 -17.08 -31.68
C ILE A 749 9.89 -16.96 -33.12
N GLN A 750 9.84 -15.73 -33.65
CA GLN A 750 9.44 -15.47 -35.03
C GLN A 750 10.30 -16.28 -35.98
N LEU A 751 11.62 -16.25 -35.81
CA LEU A 751 12.55 -17.06 -36.57
C LEU A 751 12.19 -18.54 -36.44
N SER A 752 12.15 -19.09 -35.22
CA SER A 752 11.87 -20.51 -34.94
C SER A 752 10.57 -21.00 -35.57
N GLY A 753 9.53 -20.15 -35.64
CA GLY A 753 8.22 -20.49 -36.18
C GLY A 753 8.06 -20.36 -37.69
N MET A 754 9.08 -19.89 -38.43
CA MET A 754 9.01 -19.80 -39.90
C MET A 754 8.93 -21.19 -40.55
N SER A 755 8.09 -21.35 -41.57
CA SER A 755 7.92 -22.62 -42.28
C SER A 755 9.02 -22.93 -43.29
N ASN A 756 9.76 -21.93 -43.77
CA ASN A 756 10.78 -22.06 -44.81
C ASN A 756 12.09 -21.39 -44.38
N TRP A 757 13.22 -21.84 -44.91
CA TRP A 757 14.49 -21.14 -44.76
C TRP A 757 14.51 -19.85 -45.58
N LEU A 758 14.69 -18.71 -44.91
CA LEU A 758 14.89 -17.44 -45.60
C LEU A 758 16.33 -17.34 -46.14
N PRO A 759 16.51 -16.86 -47.38
CA PRO A 759 17.81 -16.39 -47.85
C PRO A 759 18.36 -15.33 -46.87
N LEU A 760 19.69 -15.29 -46.67
CA LEU A 760 20.32 -14.42 -45.66
C LEU A 760 19.94 -12.93 -45.79
N ARG A 761 19.69 -12.45 -47.01
CA ARG A 761 19.23 -11.08 -47.27
C ARG A 761 17.86 -10.81 -46.65
N GLU A 762 16.93 -11.72 -46.87
CA GLU A 762 15.56 -11.62 -46.35
C GLU A 762 15.52 -11.89 -44.85
N LEU A 763 16.35 -12.82 -44.36
CA LEU A 763 16.52 -13.06 -42.93
C LEU A 763 16.95 -11.77 -42.20
N ASN A 764 17.95 -11.05 -42.74
CA ASN A 764 18.36 -9.79 -42.15
C ASN A 764 17.27 -8.72 -42.28
N LYS A 765 16.65 -8.56 -43.45
CA LYS A 765 15.61 -7.54 -43.67
C LYS A 765 14.39 -7.74 -42.76
N GLN A 766 13.95 -8.98 -42.57
CA GLN A 766 12.69 -9.29 -41.89
C GLN A 766 12.86 -9.49 -40.38
N VAL A 767 13.97 -10.11 -39.95
CA VAL A 767 14.16 -10.53 -38.55
C VAL A 767 15.27 -9.74 -37.87
N ILE A 768 16.50 -9.78 -38.40
CA ILE A 768 17.70 -9.36 -37.66
C ILE A 768 17.90 -7.83 -37.70
N LYS A 769 17.57 -7.20 -38.84
CA LYS A 769 17.56 -5.75 -39.10
C LYS A 769 18.89 -5.05 -38.81
N GLN A 770 20.00 -5.63 -39.26
CA GLN A 770 21.32 -4.99 -39.19
C GLN A 770 21.63 -4.17 -40.43
N ALA A 771 22.06 -2.93 -40.22
CA ALA A 771 22.35 -1.99 -41.29
C ALA A 771 23.67 -2.32 -42.03
N ASP A 772 24.64 -2.91 -41.34
CA ASP A 772 25.99 -3.21 -41.81
C ASP A 772 26.17 -4.68 -42.27
N TRP A 773 25.07 -5.32 -42.68
CA TRP A 773 25.06 -6.73 -43.08
C TRP A 773 25.57 -6.95 -44.51
N SER A 774 26.73 -7.58 -44.68
CA SER A 774 27.22 -8.06 -45.99
C SER A 774 26.78 -9.51 -46.25
N LEU A 775 26.33 -9.79 -47.49
CA LEU A 775 25.87 -11.12 -47.91
C LEU A 775 27.02 -12.12 -48.05
N GLU A 776 28.23 -11.65 -48.37
CA GLU A 776 29.42 -12.49 -48.58
C GLU A 776 29.95 -13.07 -47.26
N GLU A 777 29.70 -12.40 -46.13
CA GLU A 777 30.27 -12.77 -44.84
C GLU A 777 29.54 -13.92 -44.16
N THR A 778 28.28 -14.20 -44.57
CA THR A 778 27.37 -15.16 -43.93
C THR A 778 27.43 -15.08 -42.39
N PRO A 779 27.05 -13.96 -41.76
CA PRO A 779 27.30 -13.77 -40.33
C PRO A 779 26.44 -14.70 -39.44
N GLY A 780 26.98 -15.12 -38.31
CA GLY A 780 26.27 -15.89 -37.29
C GLY A 780 25.67 -14.96 -36.25
N VAL A 781 24.36 -14.96 -36.08
CA VAL A 781 23.69 -14.12 -35.07
C VAL A 781 23.32 -14.94 -33.85
N ALA A 782 23.70 -14.42 -32.69
CA ALA A 782 23.46 -15.03 -31.40
C ALA A 782 22.83 -14.03 -30.45
N TRP A 783 21.67 -14.35 -29.88
CA TRP A 783 21.10 -13.52 -28.82
C TRP A 783 21.68 -13.94 -27.46
N LEU A 784 22.00 -12.95 -26.63
CA LEU A 784 22.67 -13.12 -25.33
C LEU A 784 21.70 -13.03 -24.14
N GLY A 785 20.68 -12.17 -24.27
CA GLY A 785 19.69 -11.94 -23.23
C GLY A 785 18.83 -10.70 -23.51
N GLU A 786 18.00 -10.32 -22.55
CA GLU A 786 17.06 -9.20 -22.64
C GLU A 786 17.81 -7.90 -22.37
N ALA A 787 17.77 -6.94 -23.30
CA ALA A 787 18.48 -5.69 -23.14
C ALA A 787 17.87 -4.84 -22.00
N MET A 788 18.69 -4.06 -21.29
CA MET A 788 18.21 -3.12 -20.25
C MET A 788 17.60 -1.85 -20.84
N ARG A 789 16.84 -1.99 -21.93
CA ARG A 789 16.19 -0.92 -22.68
C ARG A 789 14.97 -1.46 -23.42
N ILE A 790 14.04 -0.57 -23.75
CA ILE A 790 12.93 -0.90 -24.64
C ILE A 790 13.51 -1.23 -26.03
N GLY A 791 13.31 -2.47 -26.48
CA GLY A 791 13.73 -2.91 -27.80
C GLY A 791 13.97 -4.42 -27.90
N ASN A 792 14.80 -4.78 -28.87
CA ASN A 792 15.20 -6.17 -29.09
C ASN A 792 16.21 -6.64 -28.03
N HIS A 793 16.28 -7.96 -27.88
CA HIS A 793 17.26 -8.62 -27.04
C HIS A 793 18.69 -8.33 -27.55
N THR A 794 19.64 -8.24 -26.63
CA THR A 794 21.05 -8.02 -26.93
C THR A 794 21.58 -9.15 -27.80
N GLN A 795 22.29 -8.78 -28.86
CA GLN A 795 22.74 -9.70 -29.90
C GLN A 795 24.25 -9.54 -30.14
N ALA A 796 24.90 -10.66 -30.41
CA ALA A 796 26.27 -10.73 -30.88
C ALA A 796 26.30 -11.29 -32.30
N ILE A 797 27.19 -10.75 -33.13
CA ILE A 797 27.28 -11.09 -34.55
C ILE A 797 28.69 -11.59 -34.85
N PHE A 798 28.80 -12.86 -35.22
CA PHE A 798 30.05 -13.49 -35.64
C PHE A 798 30.24 -13.30 -37.14
N ARG A 799 31.31 -12.60 -37.53
CA ARG A 799 31.66 -12.29 -38.93
C ARG A 799 32.98 -12.96 -39.30
N ARG A 800 33.16 -13.33 -40.56
CA ARG A 800 34.45 -13.81 -41.10
C ARG A 800 35.44 -12.66 -41.27
N ARG A 801 35.76 -12.00 -40.17
CA ARG A 801 36.68 -10.85 -40.05
C ARG A 801 37.67 -11.13 -38.93
N PRO A 802 38.88 -10.56 -38.97
CA PRO A 802 39.83 -10.72 -37.87
C PRO A 802 39.20 -10.27 -36.55
N ARG A 803 39.61 -10.93 -35.45
CA ARG A 803 39.18 -10.63 -34.07
C ARG A 803 37.69 -10.89 -33.74
N SER A 804 36.89 -11.45 -34.66
CA SER A 804 35.48 -11.82 -34.41
C SER A 804 35.33 -13.09 -33.53
N ASN A 805 35.95 -13.08 -32.36
CA ASN A 805 35.80 -14.06 -31.28
C ASN A 805 35.07 -13.42 -30.10
N MET A 806 34.55 -14.27 -29.22
CA MET A 806 33.87 -13.86 -27.99
C MET A 806 34.64 -14.28 -26.75
N LEU A 807 34.85 -13.34 -25.83
CA LEU A 807 35.39 -13.57 -24.49
C LEU A 807 34.32 -13.32 -23.44
N LEU A 808 34.06 -14.30 -22.58
CA LEU A 808 33.16 -14.21 -21.44
C LEU A 808 33.97 -14.30 -20.14
N ILE A 809 33.87 -13.27 -19.29
CA ILE A 809 34.52 -13.24 -17.98
C ILE A 809 33.47 -13.20 -16.88
N GLY A 810 33.51 -14.18 -15.99
CA GLY A 810 32.64 -14.21 -14.81
C GLY A 810 32.61 -15.55 -14.09
N THR A 811 32.22 -15.50 -12.81
CA THR A 811 32.26 -16.65 -11.89
C THR A 811 30.95 -17.44 -11.83
N SER A 812 29.82 -16.89 -12.28
CA SER A 812 28.52 -17.56 -12.25
C SER A 812 28.36 -18.52 -13.43
N GLU A 813 28.62 -19.82 -13.20
CA GLU A 813 28.42 -20.85 -14.23
C GLU A 813 26.98 -20.85 -14.76
N GLU A 814 25.97 -20.70 -13.89
CA GLU A 814 24.56 -20.65 -14.30
C GLU A 814 24.28 -19.56 -15.34
N THR A 815 24.74 -18.33 -15.07
CA THR A 815 24.57 -17.19 -15.97
C THR A 815 25.29 -17.41 -17.30
N ILE A 816 26.52 -17.93 -17.24
CA ILE A 816 27.33 -18.20 -18.44
C ILE A 816 26.68 -19.27 -19.32
N PHE A 817 26.23 -20.38 -18.73
CA PHE A 817 25.58 -21.44 -19.48
C PHE A 817 24.20 -21.03 -20.00
N GLY A 818 23.53 -20.08 -19.35
CA GLY A 818 22.38 -19.39 -19.90
C GLY A 818 22.69 -18.61 -21.18
N ILE A 819 23.75 -17.79 -21.16
CA ILE A 819 24.25 -17.07 -22.34
C ILE A 819 24.64 -18.05 -23.45
N LEU A 820 25.43 -19.09 -23.13
CA LEU A 820 25.87 -20.11 -24.09
C LEU A 820 24.68 -20.87 -24.69
N GLY A 821 23.68 -21.24 -23.88
CA GLY A 821 22.45 -21.87 -24.35
C GLY A 821 21.70 -20.99 -25.34
N GLY A 822 21.58 -19.69 -25.03
CA GLY A 822 21.02 -18.70 -25.94
C GLY A 822 21.82 -18.59 -27.24
N ILE A 823 23.16 -18.52 -27.17
CA ILE A 823 24.03 -18.46 -28.35
C ILE A 823 23.83 -19.70 -29.24
N LEU A 824 23.89 -20.91 -28.66
CA LEU A 824 23.79 -22.16 -29.42
C LEU A 824 22.44 -22.31 -30.13
N ILE A 825 21.33 -22.06 -29.42
CA ILE A 825 19.97 -22.12 -30.00
C ILE A 825 19.79 -21.06 -31.09
N SER A 826 20.31 -19.85 -30.87
CA SER A 826 20.26 -18.77 -31.86
C SER A 826 21.01 -19.16 -33.14
N LEU A 827 22.24 -19.67 -33.00
CA LEU A 827 23.10 -20.01 -34.14
C LEU A 827 22.52 -21.12 -35.01
N VAL A 828 21.91 -22.15 -34.43
CA VAL A 828 21.26 -23.22 -35.22
C VAL A 828 20.05 -22.68 -35.98
N HIS A 829 19.24 -21.81 -35.37
CA HIS A 829 18.04 -21.28 -36.04
C HIS A 829 18.34 -20.21 -37.09
N CYS A 830 19.51 -19.57 -37.03
CA CYS A 830 20.01 -18.61 -38.03
C CYS A 830 20.73 -19.27 -39.21
N ARG A 831 20.95 -20.60 -39.20
CA ARG A 831 21.79 -21.31 -40.19
C ARG A 831 21.05 -22.49 -40.81
N GLN A 832 21.19 -22.65 -42.12
CA GLN A 832 20.68 -23.85 -42.80
C GLN A 832 21.44 -25.12 -42.34
N PRO A 833 20.81 -26.31 -42.34
CA PRO A 833 21.48 -27.57 -42.01
C PRO A 833 22.78 -27.74 -42.79
N ASN A 834 23.81 -28.31 -42.14
CA ASN A 834 25.15 -28.51 -42.71
C ASN A 834 25.89 -27.23 -43.17
N THR A 835 25.50 -26.04 -42.73
CA THR A 835 26.27 -24.79 -42.99
C THR A 835 27.11 -24.33 -41.80
N ALA A 836 26.95 -24.97 -40.65
CA ALA A 836 27.69 -24.71 -39.42
C ALA A 836 28.11 -26.00 -38.73
N GLN A 837 29.23 -25.93 -37.98
CA GLN A 837 29.74 -27.00 -37.13
C GLN A 837 29.94 -26.45 -35.71
N PHE A 838 29.66 -27.27 -34.69
CA PHE A 838 29.85 -26.91 -33.29
C PHE A 838 30.83 -27.86 -32.62
N ARG A 839 31.87 -27.31 -31.99
CA ARG A 839 32.85 -28.06 -31.20
C ARG A 839 32.90 -27.46 -29.81
N ILE A 840 32.58 -28.27 -28.80
CA ILE A 840 32.33 -27.81 -27.44
C ILE A 840 33.28 -28.52 -26.47
N MET A 841 34.21 -27.74 -25.94
CA MET A 841 35.11 -28.10 -24.86
C MET A 841 34.49 -27.58 -23.56
N ASP A 842 33.99 -28.48 -22.71
CA ASP A 842 33.31 -28.13 -21.46
C ASP A 842 34.03 -28.73 -20.25
N LEU A 843 34.62 -27.84 -19.43
CA LEU A 843 35.34 -28.13 -18.19
C LEU A 843 34.66 -27.50 -16.95
N SER A 844 33.35 -27.22 -17.01
CA SER A 844 32.54 -26.74 -15.86
C SER A 844 32.40 -27.79 -14.74
N GLN A 845 31.94 -27.38 -13.55
CA GLN A 845 31.88 -28.28 -12.38
C GLN A 845 30.93 -29.47 -12.56
N GLN A 846 31.25 -30.57 -11.87
CA GLN A 846 30.42 -31.78 -11.83
C GLN A 846 29.46 -31.70 -10.64
N ASP A 847 28.16 -31.57 -10.91
CA ASP A 847 27.10 -31.84 -9.96
C ASP A 847 26.01 -32.70 -10.66
N GLU A 848 25.56 -33.78 -10.03
CA GLU A 848 24.56 -34.71 -10.61
C GLU A 848 23.19 -34.04 -10.86
N GLU A 849 22.92 -32.95 -10.14
CA GLU A 849 21.72 -32.10 -10.29
C GLU A 849 21.93 -30.94 -11.28
N ASN A 850 23.10 -30.81 -11.91
CA ASN A 850 23.44 -29.62 -12.68
C ASN A 850 22.70 -29.57 -14.03
N HIS A 851 21.80 -28.60 -14.18
CA HIS A 851 21.01 -28.38 -15.39
C HIS A 851 21.89 -28.02 -16.60
N GLN A 852 23.07 -27.44 -16.35
CA GLN A 852 24.04 -26.95 -17.34
C GLN A 852 24.63 -28.08 -18.20
N GLY A 853 25.09 -29.18 -17.58
CA GLY A 853 25.65 -30.32 -18.30
C GLY A 853 24.60 -31.06 -19.13
N LYS A 854 23.35 -31.10 -18.65
CA LYS A 854 22.21 -31.67 -19.38
C LYS A 854 21.85 -30.83 -20.60
N MET A 855 21.98 -29.50 -20.53
CA MET A 855 21.71 -28.58 -21.65
C MET A 855 22.57 -28.90 -22.88
N LEU A 856 23.89 -29.00 -22.73
CA LEU A 856 24.79 -29.25 -23.87
C LEU A 856 24.58 -30.63 -24.50
N VAL A 857 24.36 -31.65 -23.67
CA VAL A 857 24.05 -33.01 -24.16
C VAL A 857 22.72 -33.02 -24.90
N SER A 858 21.68 -32.38 -24.35
CA SER A 858 20.37 -32.25 -24.99
C SER A 858 20.43 -31.47 -26.30
N PHE A 859 21.25 -30.42 -26.38
CA PHE A 859 21.52 -29.68 -27.61
C PHE A 859 22.11 -30.59 -28.70
N ARG A 860 23.15 -31.38 -28.38
CA ARG A 860 23.71 -32.37 -29.32
C ARG A 860 22.67 -33.40 -29.76
N ASP A 861 21.92 -33.97 -28.83
CA ASP A 861 20.98 -35.04 -29.13
C ASP A 861 19.82 -34.54 -30.02
N THR A 862 19.44 -33.27 -29.86
CA THR A 862 18.37 -32.61 -30.63
C THR A 862 18.85 -32.15 -32.01
N PHE A 863 20.00 -31.46 -32.08
CA PHE A 863 20.46 -30.79 -33.30
C PHE A 863 21.59 -31.52 -34.05
N GLY A 864 22.23 -32.52 -33.44
CA GLY A 864 23.36 -33.26 -34.00
C GLY A 864 23.04 -34.07 -35.27
N LYS A 865 21.74 -34.24 -35.59
CA LYS A 865 21.29 -34.84 -36.86
C LYS A 865 21.34 -33.85 -38.03
N TYR A 866 21.37 -32.54 -37.75
CA TYR A 866 21.34 -31.46 -38.74
C TYR A 866 22.67 -30.70 -38.85
N PHE A 867 23.48 -30.75 -37.78
CA PHE A 867 24.79 -30.11 -37.71
C PHE A 867 25.82 -31.07 -37.10
N PRO A 868 27.08 -31.08 -37.56
CA PRO A 868 28.15 -31.79 -36.85
C PRO A 868 28.39 -31.16 -35.47
N VAL A 869 28.15 -31.91 -34.40
CA VAL A 869 28.34 -31.46 -33.01
C VAL A 869 29.27 -32.42 -32.25
N SER A 870 30.40 -31.91 -31.77
CA SER A 870 31.37 -32.64 -30.93
C SER A 870 31.41 -32.03 -29.53
N ILE A 871 31.29 -32.86 -28.49
CA ILE A 871 31.25 -32.40 -27.08
C ILE A 871 32.22 -33.23 -26.23
N GLY A 872 33.08 -32.55 -25.45
CA GLY A 872 34.08 -33.18 -24.58
C GLY A 872 33.51 -33.80 -23.31
N LYS A 873 32.28 -33.45 -22.91
CA LYS A 873 31.62 -33.89 -21.68
C LYS A 873 30.71 -35.12 -21.89
N ARG A 874 31.02 -36.22 -21.19
CA ARG A 874 30.16 -37.41 -21.07
C ARG A 874 30.31 -37.98 -19.65
N PHE A 875 29.21 -38.10 -18.90
CA PHE A 875 29.16 -38.78 -17.60
C PHE A 875 29.61 -40.26 -17.78
N PRO A 876 30.39 -40.92 -16.88
CA PRO A 876 30.68 -40.62 -15.47
C PRO A 876 32.19 -40.47 -15.09
N ASN A 877 33.13 -40.37 -16.05
CA ASN A 877 34.59 -40.34 -15.76
C ASN A 877 35.22 -38.96 -16.05
N PRO A 878 35.68 -38.19 -15.03
CA PRO A 878 36.30 -36.87 -15.20
C PRO A 878 37.60 -36.85 -16.02
N GLU A 879 38.50 -37.81 -15.85
CA GLU A 879 39.78 -37.85 -16.59
C GLU A 879 39.55 -38.06 -18.09
N ALA A 880 38.61 -38.94 -18.44
CA ALA A 880 38.22 -39.17 -19.82
C ALA A 880 37.51 -37.94 -20.45
N GLN A 881 36.91 -37.06 -19.64
CA GLN A 881 36.32 -35.80 -20.12
C GLN A 881 37.40 -34.77 -20.45
N ILE A 882 38.43 -34.66 -19.61
CA ILE A 882 39.57 -33.77 -19.84
C ILE A 882 40.28 -34.18 -21.13
N GLN A 883 40.63 -35.47 -21.27
CA GLN A 883 41.29 -35.97 -22.48
C GLN A 883 40.49 -35.68 -23.75
N ARG A 884 39.18 -35.96 -23.76
CA ARG A 884 38.33 -35.66 -24.93
C ARG A 884 38.21 -34.16 -25.21
N SER A 885 38.16 -33.34 -24.17
CA SER A 885 38.11 -31.89 -24.29
C SER A 885 39.39 -31.35 -24.93
N GLU A 886 40.54 -31.91 -24.56
CA GLU A 886 41.83 -31.64 -25.18
C GLU A 886 41.89 -32.14 -26.64
N ASP A 887 41.38 -33.34 -26.91
CA ASP A 887 41.31 -33.88 -28.27
C ASP A 887 40.48 -32.97 -29.20
N ILE A 888 39.39 -32.37 -28.70
CA ILE A 888 38.58 -31.42 -29.46
C ILE A 888 39.37 -30.16 -29.81
N LEU A 889 40.19 -29.63 -28.89
CA LEU A 889 41.06 -28.49 -29.17
C LEU A 889 42.06 -28.85 -30.28
N GLN A 890 42.73 -29.99 -30.17
CA GLN A 890 43.69 -30.45 -31.19
C GLN A 890 43.03 -30.65 -32.54
N GLN A 891 41.86 -31.30 -32.60
CA GLN A 891 41.11 -31.46 -33.84
C GLN A 891 40.70 -30.12 -34.45
N THR A 892 40.40 -29.11 -33.62
CA THR A 892 40.04 -27.76 -34.08
C THR A 892 41.25 -27.04 -34.65
N TYR A 893 42.41 -27.19 -34.02
CA TYR A 893 43.67 -26.68 -34.55
C TYR A 893 44.08 -27.33 -35.88
N VAL A 894 43.89 -28.65 -36.01
CA VAL A 894 44.13 -29.37 -37.28
C VAL A 894 43.23 -28.84 -38.40
N GLU A 895 41.96 -28.57 -38.12
CA GLU A 895 41.04 -27.97 -39.10
C GLU A 895 41.44 -26.53 -39.45
N PHE A 896 41.94 -25.75 -38.49
CA PHE A 896 42.50 -24.43 -38.73
C PHE A 896 43.70 -24.49 -39.69
N GLU A 897 44.69 -25.34 -39.44
CA GLU A 897 45.87 -25.51 -40.32
C GLU A 897 45.45 -25.93 -41.73
N ARG A 898 44.47 -26.83 -41.86
CA ARG A 898 43.92 -27.24 -43.16
C ARG A 898 43.32 -26.06 -43.93
N ARG A 899 42.52 -25.21 -43.28
CA ARG A 899 41.89 -24.03 -43.90
C ARG A 899 42.90 -22.93 -44.20
N LYS A 900 43.89 -22.74 -43.33
CA LYS A 900 44.98 -21.79 -43.53
C LYS A 900 45.78 -22.15 -44.76
N LYS A 901 46.19 -23.43 -44.88
CA LYS A 901 46.87 -23.92 -46.07
C LYS A 901 46.06 -23.69 -47.35
N LEU A 902 44.75 -23.96 -47.32
CA LEU A 902 43.87 -23.69 -48.47
C LEU A 902 43.81 -22.20 -48.85
N ARG A 903 43.78 -21.29 -47.86
CA ARG A 903 43.81 -19.85 -48.10
C ARG A 903 45.18 -19.39 -48.62
N ASP A 904 46.26 -19.94 -48.11
CA ASP A 904 47.63 -19.64 -48.55
C ASP A 904 47.86 -20.12 -49.99
N ASP A 905 47.35 -21.32 -50.33
CA ASP A 905 47.41 -21.89 -51.68
C ASP A 905 46.50 -21.13 -52.67
N ASN A 906 45.36 -20.58 -52.21
CA ASN A 906 44.44 -19.77 -53.02
C ASN A 906 43.90 -18.56 -52.23
N PRO A 907 44.52 -17.37 -52.36
CA PRO A 907 44.11 -16.17 -51.62
C PRO A 907 42.66 -15.74 -51.89
N ASN A 908 42.11 -16.05 -53.06
CA ASN A 908 40.74 -15.70 -53.46
C ASN A 908 39.70 -16.76 -53.08
N GLU A 909 40.09 -17.87 -52.44
CA GLU A 909 39.16 -18.93 -52.01
C GLU A 909 38.14 -18.38 -51.00
N MET A 910 36.88 -18.26 -51.41
CA MET A 910 35.84 -17.79 -50.49
C MET A 910 35.19 -18.94 -49.71
N ASN A 911 35.28 -20.18 -50.21
CA ASN A 911 34.64 -21.34 -49.60
C ASN A 911 35.62 -22.17 -48.77
N LEU A 912 35.99 -21.64 -47.61
CA LEU A 912 36.84 -22.34 -46.64
C LEU A 912 36.10 -23.40 -45.79
N GLY A 913 34.88 -23.76 -46.18
CA GLY A 913 34.02 -24.70 -45.47
C GLY A 913 32.98 -24.05 -44.55
N GLN A 914 32.30 -24.90 -43.76
CA GLN A 914 31.25 -24.50 -42.82
C GLN A 914 31.79 -23.56 -41.74
N SER A 915 30.95 -22.64 -41.26
CA SER A 915 31.33 -21.82 -40.10
C SER A 915 31.44 -22.71 -38.86
N LEU A 916 32.62 -22.74 -38.25
CA LEU A 916 32.91 -23.55 -37.07
C LEU A 916 32.82 -22.66 -35.83
N PHE A 917 31.91 -22.99 -34.92
CA PHE A 917 31.80 -22.35 -33.61
C PHE A 917 32.46 -23.24 -32.56
N PHE A 918 33.62 -22.80 -32.08
CA PHE A 918 34.39 -23.47 -31.04
C PHE A 918 34.05 -22.85 -29.68
N VAL A 919 33.28 -23.57 -28.87
CA VAL A 919 32.93 -23.17 -27.51
C VAL A 919 33.96 -23.76 -26.56
N CYS A 920 34.76 -22.90 -25.93
CA CYS A 920 35.79 -23.25 -24.98
C CYS A 920 35.37 -22.76 -23.57
N ALA A 921 34.65 -23.62 -22.86
CA ALA A 921 34.11 -23.35 -21.52
C ALA A 921 35.07 -23.90 -20.45
N VAL A 922 36.09 -23.11 -20.09
CA VAL A 922 37.19 -23.55 -19.21
C VAL A 922 36.91 -23.23 -17.74
N GLY A 923 36.31 -22.07 -17.46
CA GLY A 923 36.15 -21.56 -16.10
C GLY A 923 37.51 -21.22 -15.46
N GLY A 924 38.05 -22.13 -14.66
CA GLY A 924 39.35 -21.97 -13.99
C GLY A 924 40.45 -22.85 -14.59
N LEU A 925 41.69 -22.34 -14.65
CA LEU A 925 42.84 -23.09 -15.17
C LEU A 925 43.26 -24.30 -14.32
N SER A 926 42.67 -24.52 -13.14
CA SER A 926 42.82 -25.80 -12.42
C SER A 926 42.26 -27.00 -13.15
N ARG A 927 41.32 -26.77 -14.07
CA ARG A 927 40.61 -27.83 -14.80
C ARG A 927 41.18 -28.04 -16.20
N ALA A 928 42.01 -27.11 -16.69
CA ALA A 928 42.71 -27.19 -17.97
C ALA A 928 44.23 -27.12 -17.73
N GLN A 929 44.81 -28.22 -17.23
CA GLN A 929 46.24 -28.24 -16.87
C GLN A 929 47.14 -27.93 -18.07
N ASN A 930 46.79 -28.41 -19.26
CA ASN A 930 47.55 -28.16 -20.48
C ASN A 930 47.45 -26.72 -20.99
N LEU A 931 46.52 -25.90 -20.49
CA LEU A 931 46.43 -24.47 -20.82
C LEU A 931 47.17 -23.57 -19.82
N ARG A 932 47.77 -24.14 -18.77
CA ARG A 932 48.56 -23.38 -17.79
C ARG A 932 49.90 -22.93 -18.40
N PRO A 933 50.41 -21.76 -18.00
CA PRO A 933 51.74 -21.35 -18.41
C PRO A 933 52.80 -22.32 -17.86
N ILE A 934 53.87 -22.49 -18.62
CA ILE A 934 55.05 -23.28 -18.27
C ILE A 934 56.20 -22.34 -17.94
N MET A 935 57.08 -22.73 -17.01
CA MET A 935 58.28 -21.97 -16.69
C MET A 935 59.28 -22.05 -17.86
N GLY A 936 59.46 -20.94 -18.56
CA GLY A 936 60.48 -20.78 -19.60
C GLY A 936 61.85 -20.41 -19.02
N SER A 937 62.79 -20.11 -19.90
CA SER A 937 64.19 -19.83 -19.54
C SER A 937 64.39 -18.50 -18.76
N ARG A 938 63.44 -17.56 -18.85
CA ARG A 938 63.49 -16.27 -18.14
C ARG A 938 62.16 -15.84 -17.51
N ASN A 939 61.02 -16.19 -18.09
CA ASN A 939 59.65 -15.85 -17.63
C ASN A 939 58.70 -17.04 -17.86
N GLU A 940 57.48 -16.95 -17.33
CA GLU A 940 56.38 -17.82 -17.73
C GLU A 940 56.10 -17.69 -19.23
N GLU A 941 55.94 -18.82 -19.91
CA GLU A 941 55.58 -18.91 -21.33
C GLU A 941 54.24 -19.67 -21.49
N PRO A 942 53.44 -19.38 -22.52
CA PRO A 942 52.24 -20.15 -22.77
C PRO A 942 52.61 -21.60 -23.13
N SER A 943 51.84 -22.58 -22.65
CA SER A 943 51.97 -23.98 -23.05
C SER A 943 51.76 -24.18 -24.55
N ALA A 944 52.09 -25.37 -25.08
CA ALA A 944 51.83 -25.70 -26.48
C ALA A 944 50.34 -25.53 -26.86
N ASP A 945 49.43 -26.01 -26.02
CA ASP A 945 47.99 -25.89 -26.26
C ASP A 945 47.48 -24.45 -26.14
N ALA A 946 48.03 -23.67 -25.20
CA ALA A 946 47.74 -22.24 -25.10
C ALA A 946 48.26 -21.48 -26.33
N LYS A 947 49.45 -21.81 -26.86
CA LYS A 947 49.99 -21.24 -28.11
C LYS A 947 49.09 -21.58 -29.31
N ASN A 948 48.62 -22.83 -29.40
CA ASN A 948 47.67 -23.25 -30.43
C ASN A 948 46.35 -22.47 -30.34
N LEU A 949 45.80 -22.32 -29.13
CA LEU A 949 44.58 -21.54 -28.90
C LEU A 949 44.76 -20.05 -29.24
N ILE A 950 45.87 -19.42 -28.83
CA ILE A 950 46.16 -18.02 -29.14
C ILE A 950 46.30 -17.82 -30.66
N THR A 951 46.95 -18.75 -31.36
CA THR A 951 47.06 -18.71 -32.83
C THR A 951 45.70 -18.83 -33.50
N LEU A 952 44.86 -19.74 -33.00
CA LEU A 952 43.47 -19.90 -33.45
C LEU A 952 42.66 -18.62 -33.22
N LEU A 953 42.80 -17.95 -32.08
CA LEU A 953 42.12 -16.68 -31.78
C LEU A 953 42.55 -15.58 -32.75
N SER A 954 43.83 -15.51 -33.08
CA SER A 954 44.37 -14.48 -33.97
C SER A 954 43.89 -14.60 -35.42
N GLN A 955 43.95 -15.82 -36.00
CA GLN A 955 43.74 -16.04 -37.44
C GLN A 955 42.49 -16.88 -37.78
N GLY A 956 41.89 -17.55 -36.80
CA GLY A 956 40.74 -18.44 -37.00
C GLY A 956 39.48 -17.74 -37.56
N PRO A 957 39.08 -16.56 -37.07
CA PRO A 957 37.84 -15.91 -37.52
C PRO A 957 37.76 -15.65 -39.03
N GLU A 958 38.85 -15.24 -39.67
CA GLU A 958 38.94 -15.02 -41.12
C GLU A 958 38.74 -16.32 -41.91
N LEU A 959 39.12 -17.45 -41.32
CA LEU A 959 38.93 -18.79 -41.88
C LEU A 959 37.55 -19.39 -41.52
N GLY A 960 36.66 -18.60 -40.90
CA GLY A 960 35.34 -19.03 -40.46
C GLY A 960 35.36 -19.93 -39.23
N ILE A 961 36.41 -19.83 -38.40
CA ILE A 961 36.48 -20.49 -37.10
C ILE A 961 36.33 -19.43 -36.00
N HIS A 962 35.17 -19.38 -35.36
CA HIS A 962 34.86 -18.44 -34.29
C HIS A 962 35.01 -19.11 -32.94
N THR A 963 35.79 -18.51 -32.05
CA THR A 963 35.99 -19.01 -30.69
C THR A 963 35.12 -18.25 -29.70
N ILE A 964 34.44 -18.99 -28.83
CA ILE A 964 33.67 -18.47 -27.68
C ILE A 964 34.36 -19.00 -26.43
N LEU A 965 35.15 -18.16 -25.77
CA LEU A 965 35.97 -18.52 -24.62
C LEU A 965 35.35 -18.00 -23.33
N TRP A 966 35.11 -18.88 -22.36
CA TRP A 966 34.71 -18.49 -21.00
C TRP A 966 35.81 -18.78 -19.97
N LEU A 967 36.09 -17.78 -19.15
CA LEU A 967 37.01 -17.84 -18.01
C LEU A 967 36.40 -17.15 -16.77
N GLU A 968 36.84 -17.57 -15.58
CA GLU A 968 36.31 -17.07 -14.30
C GLU A 968 36.73 -15.63 -13.98
N SER A 969 37.89 -15.17 -14.46
CA SER A 969 38.46 -13.85 -14.16
C SER A 969 39.45 -13.39 -15.22
N MET A 970 39.74 -12.08 -15.27
CA MET A 970 40.79 -11.54 -16.15
C MET A 970 42.19 -12.04 -15.75
N LYS A 971 42.42 -12.30 -14.46
CA LYS A 971 43.66 -12.93 -13.98
C LYS A 971 43.87 -14.31 -14.60
N THR A 972 42.81 -15.10 -14.72
CA THR A 972 42.86 -16.42 -15.36
C THR A 972 43.18 -16.30 -16.85
N PHE A 973 42.61 -15.29 -17.54
CA PHE A 973 42.95 -14.96 -18.92
C PHE A 973 44.42 -14.58 -19.08
N LEU A 974 44.93 -13.66 -18.27
CA LEU A 974 46.31 -13.20 -18.34
C LEU A 974 47.29 -14.35 -18.11
N LYS A 975 47.05 -15.20 -17.10
CA LYS A 975 47.86 -16.40 -16.86
C LYS A 975 47.91 -17.35 -18.05
N MET A 976 46.75 -17.63 -18.68
CA MET A 976 46.68 -18.48 -19.88
C MET A 976 47.53 -17.91 -21.03
N THR A 977 47.60 -16.59 -21.14
CA THR A 977 48.35 -15.86 -22.16
C THR A 977 49.77 -15.48 -21.75
N ALA A 978 50.27 -16.01 -20.63
CA ALA A 978 51.57 -15.65 -20.03
C ALA A 978 51.76 -14.13 -19.87
N GLU A 979 50.76 -13.48 -19.27
CA GLU A 979 50.70 -12.03 -19.00
C GLU A 979 50.71 -11.13 -20.25
N ASN A 980 50.46 -11.69 -21.45
CA ASN A 980 50.39 -10.91 -22.67
C ASN A 980 49.00 -10.27 -22.89
N ARG A 981 48.88 -9.02 -22.44
CA ARG A 981 47.66 -8.20 -22.60
C ARG A 981 47.22 -7.97 -24.04
N SER A 982 48.13 -8.01 -25.02
CA SER A 982 47.78 -7.81 -26.44
C SER A 982 46.84 -8.90 -26.97
N SER A 983 46.82 -10.08 -26.35
CA SER A 983 45.92 -11.18 -26.71
C SER A 983 44.44 -10.81 -26.57
N LEU A 984 44.10 -9.82 -25.74
CA LEU A 984 42.72 -9.33 -25.60
C LEU A 984 42.20 -8.70 -26.89
N THR A 985 43.08 -8.15 -27.73
CA THR A 985 42.71 -7.56 -29.02
C THR A 985 42.16 -8.59 -30.01
N HIS A 986 42.31 -9.90 -29.76
CA HIS A 986 41.71 -10.94 -30.59
C HIS A 986 40.22 -11.16 -30.33
N PHE A 987 39.62 -10.41 -29.41
CA PHE A 987 38.21 -10.48 -29.04
C PHE A 987 37.53 -9.12 -29.23
N ASP A 988 36.79 -8.99 -30.32
CA ASP A 988 35.91 -7.84 -30.55
C ASP A 988 34.64 -7.95 -29.70
N LEU A 989 34.13 -9.19 -29.48
CA LEU A 989 32.93 -9.45 -28.69
C LEU A 989 33.33 -9.76 -27.24
N ARG A 990 32.95 -8.89 -26.29
CA ARG A 990 33.35 -9.03 -24.88
C ARG A 990 32.13 -9.02 -23.97
N ILE A 991 32.05 -9.99 -23.07
CA ILE A 991 31.00 -10.11 -22.07
C ILE A 991 31.62 -10.18 -20.68
N GLY A 992 31.07 -9.42 -19.75
CA GLY A 992 31.54 -9.35 -18.37
C GLY A 992 30.37 -9.42 -17.39
N LEU A 993 30.48 -10.33 -16.43
CA LEU A 993 29.63 -10.35 -15.24
C LEU A 993 30.24 -9.45 -14.15
N THR A 994 29.69 -9.47 -12.93
CA THR A 994 30.27 -8.77 -11.78
C THR A 994 31.73 -9.16 -11.57
N MET A 995 32.64 -8.20 -11.54
CA MET A 995 34.09 -8.43 -11.43
C MET A 995 34.81 -7.27 -10.72
N PRO A 996 36.05 -7.44 -10.24
CA PRO A 996 36.82 -6.33 -9.64
C PRO A 996 36.98 -5.14 -10.59
N GLY A 997 37.12 -3.92 -10.03
CA GLY A 997 37.24 -2.69 -10.83
C GLY A 997 38.43 -2.69 -11.81
N ASP A 998 39.58 -3.26 -11.40
CA ASP A 998 40.75 -3.38 -12.27
C ASP A 998 40.53 -4.36 -13.45
N ASP A 999 39.79 -5.45 -13.20
CA ASP A 999 39.40 -6.42 -14.23
C ASP A 999 38.42 -5.77 -15.22
N SER A 1000 37.42 -5.04 -14.71
CA SER A 1000 36.47 -4.28 -15.52
C SER A 1000 37.18 -3.26 -16.41
N ARG A 1001 38.11 -2.48 -15.85
CA ARG A 1001 38.88 -1.49 -16.61
C ARG A 1001 39.77 -2.16 -17.66
N SER A 1002 40.29 -3.35 -17.37
CA SER A 1002 41.09 -4.11 -18.33
C SER A 1002 40.25 -4.66 -19.49
N LEU A 1003 39.00 -5.09 -19.23
CA LEU A 1003 38.12 -5.69 -20.23
C LEU A 1003 37.38 -4.65 -21.10
N PHE A 1004 36.90 -3.56 -20.48
CA PHE A 1004 35.99 -2.57 -21.09
C PHE A 1004 36.53 -1.13 -21.10
N ALA A 1005 37.74 -0.87 -20.60
CA ALA A 1005 38.27 0.48 -20.35
C ALA A 1005 37.50 1.31 -19.29
N GLU A 1006 36.46 0.74 -18.67
CA GLU A 1006 35.62 1.37 -17.65
C GLU A 1006 35.48 0.49 -16.40
N THR A 1007 35.12 1.05 -15.25
CA THR A 1007 34.88 0.30 -14.00
C THR A 1007 33.42 -0.14 -13.82
N SER A 1008 32.63 -0.10 -14.89
CA SER A 1008 31.17 -0.27 -14.88
C SER A 1008 30.72 -1.65 -14.36
N ALA A 1009 31.51 -2.71 -14.56
CA ALA A 1009 31.17 -4.07 -14.11
C ALA A 1009 31.47 -4.34 -12.62
N GLN A 1010 32.00 -3.35 -11.87
CA GLN A 1010 32.37 -3.51 -10.46
C GLN A 1010 31.18 -3.79 -9.53
N ASN A 1011 30.12 -3.01 -9.67
CA ASN A 1011 28.94 -3.07 -8.80
C ASN A 1011 27.72 -3.64 -9.54
N LEU A 1012 27.96 -4.60 -10.43
CA LEU A 1012 26.90 -5.18 -11.25
C LEU A 1012 25.98 -6.07 -10.39
N PRO A 1013 24.65 -5.83 -10.38
CA PRO A 1013 23.70 -6.68 -9.67
C PRO A 1013 23.66 -8.12 -10.20
N ARG A 1014 23.12 -9.06 -9.41
CA ARG A 1014 22.89 -10.45 -9.83
C ARG A 1014 22.02 -10.47 -11.11
N LEU A 1015 22.23 -11.46 -11.97
CA LEU A 1015 21.48 -11.62 -13.24
C LEU A 1015 21.63 -10.43 -14.20
N ARG A 1016 22.77 -9.74 -14.17
CA ARG A 1016 23.13 -8.72 -15.15
C ARG A 1016 24.46 -9.09 -15.79
N ALA A 1017 24.68 -8.58 -17.00
CA ALA A 1017 25.94 -8.67 -17.71
C ALA A 1017 26.13 -7.41 -18.57
N TYR A 1018 27.38 -7.07 -18.85
CA TYR A 1018 27.72 -6.12 -19.90
C TYR A 1018 28.19 -6.83 -21.15
N PHE A 1019 27.80 -6.31 -22.31
CA PHE A 1019 28.27 -6.70 -23.62
C PHE A 1019 28.90 -5.50 -24.33
N HIS A 1020 30.04 -5.70 -24.95
CA HIS A 1020 30.70 -4.72 -25.81
C HIS A 1020 31.13 -5.38 -27.12
N ASP A 1021 30.89 -4.67 -28.23
CA ASP A 1021 31.39 -5.03 -29.55
C ASP A 1021 32.33 -3.91 -30.03
N GLU A 1022 33.64 -4.16 -29.94
CA GLU A 1022 34.70 -3.21 -30.34
C GLU A 1022 34.67 -2.88 -31.84
N ALA A 1023 34.06 -3.73 -32.67
CA ALA A 1023 33.93 -3.49 -34.10
C ALA A 1023 32.73 -2.58 -34.42
N ALA A 1024 31.78 -2.44 -33.50
CA ALA A 1024 30.61 -1.59 -33.66
C ALA A 1024 30.85 -0.21 -33.03
N ALA A 1025 30.23 0.83 -33.60
CA ALA A 1025 30.19 2.15 -32.97
C ALA A 1025 29.28 2.19 -31.71
N ALA A 1026 28.75 1.04 -31.28
CA ALA A 1026 27.87 0.91 -30.14
C ALA A 1026 28.70 0.85 -28.85
N GLY A 1027 28.32 1.66 -27.85
CA GLY A 1027 28.94 1.63 -26.53
C GLY A 1027 28.62 0.36 -25.74
N LEU A 1028 29.09 0.31 -24.49
CA LEU A 1028 28.83 -0.77 -23.55
C LEU A 1028 27.32 -0.96 -23.30
N GLU A 1029 26.78 -2.15 -23.58
CA GLU A 1029 25.35 -2.46 -23.43
C GLU A 1029 25.12 -3.38 -22.22
N LYS A 1030 24.29 -2.94 -21.27
CA LYS A 1030 23.84 -3.76 -20.14
C LYS A 1030 22.67 -4.63 -20.56
N PHE A 1031 22.68 -5.90 -20.17
CA PHE A 1031 21.60 -6.84 -20.47
C PHE A 1031 21.39 -7.84 -19.33
N LYS A 1032 20.22 -8.49 -19.35
CA LYS A 1032 19.83 -9.58 -18.46
C LYS A 1032 20.01 -10.91 -19.19
N PRO A 1033 21.00 -11.72 -18.81
CA PRO A 1033 21.28 -13.02 -19.44
C PRO A 1033 20.09 -13.98 -19.44
N TYR A 1034 20.05 -14.87 -20.44
CA TYR A 1034 19.10 -15.98 -20.43
C TYR A 1034 19.30 -16.91 -19.23
N ALA A 1035 18.22 -17.52 -18.75
CA ALA A 1035 18.28 -18.70 -17.91
C ALA A 1035 18.87 -19.88 -18.69
N VAL A 1036 19.43 -20.87 -17.99
CA VAL A 1036 19.89 -22.11 -18.60
C VAL A 1036 18.68 -22.81 -19.26
N PRO A 1037 18.69 -23.04 -20.59
CA PRO A 1037 17.55 -23.65 -21.27
C PRO A 1037 17.29 -25.06 -20.75
N ALA A 1038 16.03 -25.33 -20.38
CA ALA A 1038 15.63 -26.65 -19.93
C ALA A 1038 15.59 -27.65 -21.11
N VAL A 1039 15.72 -28.95 -20.82
CA VAL A 1039 15.67 -30.02 -21.83
C VAL A 1039 14.37 -29.96 -22.65
N GLN A 1040 13.25 -29.64 -22.00
CA GLN A 1040 11.96 -29.47 -22.67
C GLN A 1040 11.99 -28.29 -23.66
N GLU A 1041 12.51 -27.14 -23.25
CA GLU A 1041 12.62 -25.94 -24.09
C GLU A 1041 13.52 -26.19 -25.32
N ILE A 1042 14.66 -26.87 -25.15
CA ILE A 1042 15.55 -27.26 -26.25
C ILE A 1042 14.81 -28.18 -27.24
N THR A 1043 14.04 -29.14 -26.71
CA THR A 1043 13.26 -30.09 -27.51
C THR A 1043 12.17 -29.38 -28.32
N GLU A 1044 11.49 -28.39 -27.73
CA GLU A 1044 10.50 -27.56 -28.43
C GLU A 1044 11.13 -26.79 -29.61
N TYR A 1045 12.29 -26.15 -29.41
CA TYR A 1045 13.04 -25.52 -30.50
C TYR A 1045 13.47 -26.53 -31.56
N GLY A 1046 13.86 -27.74 -31.17
CA GLY A 1046 14.13 -28.85 -32.09
C GLY A 1046 12.92 -29.27 -32.93
N HIS A 1047 11.72 -29.32 -32.33
CA HIS A 1047 10.47 -29.59 -33.05
C HIS A 1047 10.16 -28.50 -34.07
N ARG A 1048 10.27 -27.22 -33.66
CA ARG A 1048 10.11 -26.07 -34.57
C ARG A 1048 11.11 -26.09 -35.72
N PHE A 1049 12.37 -26.43 -35.42
CA PHE A 1049 13.41 -26.59 -36.43
C PHE A 1049 13.06 -27.65 -37.47
N LYS A 1050 12.57 -28.83 -37.03
CA LYS A 1050 12.18 -29.94 -37.91
C LYS A 1050 11.04 -29.58 -38.86
N GLN A 1051 10.15 -28.68 -38.46
CA GLN A 1051 9.00 -28.27 -39.27
C GLN A 1051 9.38 -27.33 -40.43
N ARG A 1052 10.62 -26.81 -40.46
CA ARG A 1052 11.07 -25.96 -41.56
C ARG A 1052 11.34 -26.79 -42.80
N SER A 1053 10.64 -26.48 -43.88
CA SER A 1053 10.95 -27.01 -45.21
C SER A 1053 12.25 -26.37 -45.73
N LEU A 1054 13.09 -27.20 -46.36
CA LEU A 1054 14.36 -26.80 -46.97
C LEU A 1054 14.16 -25.87 -48.15
#